data_AF-A0A4Q5RVC5-F1
#
_entry.id   AF-A0A4Q5RVC5-F1
#
_cell.length_a   1.000
_cell.length_b   1.000
_cell.length_c   1.000
_cell.angle_alpha   90.00
_cell.angle_beta   90.00
_cell.angle_gamma   90.00
#
_symmetry.space_group_name_H-M   'P 1'
#
loop_
_entity.id
_entity.type
_entity.pdbx_description
1 polymer ?
#
loop_
_entity_poly.entity_id
_entity_poly.type
_entity_poly.pdbx_seq_one_letter_code
_entity_poly.pdbx_strand_id
1 'polypeptide(L)'
;MKIKKYLYKSFTLLFLVLLAKTASSQNVGISSTSGFTPDASAALDVSYSNKGLLIPRVALTATNAPGPIASPTTSLLVYNTASTNNASNNVIPGYYYWNGSAWVMLTTSQSTNFWLTNGNAGTASTGTSATLNFLGTTDNVPFRLRTNNIQRLVLDTLGNVAIGLNPIFATNREKLLVDAGTTSSYNVISGKGSINSYLQLNIQNTNAGTAASSDVVATADNGTESIFYVDLGINSSVNTANLYGGANDSYLYSNGNTNSTAGGNFYIGTNTAGKSLGFLGALMPNNNAGTAGFFLVSGGAGNAPAWFNASPFVTTVAWGLSGNSGTTAGTNFIGTTDAKDFVIKTNNTEVGRFLSNGNFGIGTNNPTQKLDVNGTIVASGTTYPNFAYNSANRIAFGETLVPPNETGSVVQYGSGSSSRNMLFAFTKTGVNTSFFGNDGGQTMIGSEGTANPITFRTGLTYSSTNIMGTGTENMRIDAATGNVGIGTSNPTARLHINGGTNPLKINNVADGTNTTADSLLTITNGLVRKLPLSTFAPTGSWSTTGNVGTTAGTNFIGTTDANDFVIKTANTERARINSTGSLGIGTSAFNTTNPEKLLIDAGTSTNTAVDINGNINDFFQLNIQNASNGTAASTDIIATANNGTDNGAYIDMGINSSTFPTVTTTNQGVTSRSNTAYLYSNAGDFVIGNGTNNKPLIFFTNSGTTGTTTAYGTERMRIDPTGNVGIGTTAP
;
A
#
# COMPACT_ATOMS: atom_id res chain seq x y z
N MET A 1 -0.29 18.44 -131.52
CA MET A 1 -1.36 17.85 -130.69
C MET A 1 -0.73 17.07 -129.53
N LYS A 2 -0.33 17.78 -128.47
CA LYS A 2 0.36 17.31 -127.25
C LYS A 2 -0.61 17.53 -126.05
N ILE A 3 -0.41 16.81 -124.94
CA ILE A 3 -1.06 17.03 -123.61
C ILE A 3 -2.43 16.34 -123.36
N LYS A 4 -2.57 15.02 -123.58
CA LYS A 4 -3.69 14.24 -122.95
C LYS A 4 -3.31 12.88 -122.33
N LYS A 5 -2.06 12.39 -122.45
CA LYS A 5 -1.67 11.04 -121.98
C LYS A 5 -0.97 10.97 -120.61
N TYR A 6 -0.69 12.09 -119.94
CA TYR A 6 0.05 12.14 -118.66
C TYR A 6 -0.75 12.67 -117.44
N LEU A 7 -2.00 13.12 -117.61
CA LEU A 7 -2.78 13.72 -116.51
C LEU A 7 -3.48 12.65 -115.62
N TYR A 8 -3.88 11.51 -116.17
CA TYR A 8 -4.55 10.44 -115.40
C TYR A 8 -3.59 9.59 -114.55
N LYS A 9 -2.30 9.44 -114.92
CA LYS A 9 -1.33 8.72 -114.08
C LYS A 9 -0.85 9.54 -112.88
N SER A 10 -0.81 10.87 -113.00
CA SER A 10 -0.38 11.76 -111.91
C SER A 10 -1.46 11.99 -110.85
N PHE A 11 -2.75 11.97 -111.23
CA PHE A 11 -3.84 12.10 -110.26
C PHE A 11 -4.08 10.82 -109.43
N THR A 12 -3.92 9.63 -110.04
CA THR A 12 -4.01 8.36 -109.31
C THR A 12 -2.80 8.12 -108.41
N LEU A 13 -1.60 8.59 -108.79
CA LEU A 13 -0.40 8.50 -107.94
C LEU A 13 -0.45 9.52 -106.79
N LEU A 14 -1.01 10.72 -107.00
CA LEU A 14 -1.18 11.72 -105.94
C LEU A 14 -2.29 11.33 -104.94
N PHE A 15 -3.37 10.68 -105.40
CA PHE A 15 -4.42 10.14 -104.52
C PHE A 15 -3.92 8.94 -103.69
N LEU A 16 -3.01 8.09 -104.21
CA LEU A 16 -2.42 7.00 -103.42
C LEU A 16 -1.36 7.47 -102.42
N VAL A 17 -0.65 8.57 -102.68
CA VAL A 17 0.40 9.09 -101.77
C VAL A 17 -0.18 9.93 -100.62
N LEU A 18 -1.36 10.54 -100.80
CA LEU A 18 -2.06 11.28 -99.74
C LEU A 18 -2.82 10.39 -98.74
N LEU A 19 -3.08 9.11 -99.05
CA LEU A 19 -3.62 8.13 -98.07
C LEU A 19 -2.56 7.43 -97.22
N ALA A 20 -1.26 7.63 -97.50
CA ALA A 20 -0.17 6.90 -96.83
C ALA A 20 0.39 7.57 -95.57
N LYS A 21 -0.19 8.67 -95.07
CA LYS A 21 0.28 9.38 -93.87
C LYS A 21 -0.81 9.65 -92.85
N THR A 22 -1.36 8.60 -92.24
CA THR A 22 -1.79 8.61 -90.82
C THR A 22 -1.95 7.16 -90.34
N ALA A 23 -0.88 6.55 -89.86
CA ALA A 23 -0.98 5.38 -89.00
C ALA A 23 0.11 5.49 -87.94
N SER A 24 -0.24 6.04 -86.78
CA SER A 24 0.60 5.92 -85.57
C SER A 24 0.76 4.44 -85.23
N SER A 25 1.92 4.04 -84.72
CA SER A 25 2.04 2.76 -84.02
C SER A 25 1.01 2.75 -82.88
N GLN A 26 0.13 1.75 -82.89
CA GLN A 26 -0.88 1.56 -81.86
C GLN A 26 -0.50 0.30 -81.10
N ASN A 27 -0.70 0.33 -79.78
CA ASN A 27 -0.71 -0.85 -78.94
C ASN A 27 -1.68 -1.88 -79.54
N VAL A 28 -1.36 -3.17 -79.47
CA VAL A 28 -2.21 -4.21 -80.06
C VAL A 28 -3.36 -4.53 -79.11
N GLY A 29 -4.57 -4.16 -79.50
CA GLY A 29 -5.80 -4.52 -78.79
C GLY A 29 -6.45 -5.75 -79.36
N ILE A 30 -6.72 -6.76 -78.53
CA ILE A 30 -7.53 -7.92 -78.92
C ILE A 30 -8.76 -7.96 -78.01
N SER A 31 -9.93 -7.59 -78.55
CA SER A 31 -11.19 -7.53 -77.79
C SER A 31 -12.40 -7.91 -78.66
N SER A 32 -13.51 -8.28 -78.02
CA SER A 32 -14.80 -8.56 -78.68
C SER A 32 -15.62 -7.32 -79.04
N THR A 33 -15.18 -6.13 -78.63
CA THR A 33 -15.93 -4.86 -78.80
C THR A 33 -15.23 -3.95 -79.80
N SER A 34 -15.96 -3.48 -80.81
CA SER A 34 -15.45 -2.48 -81.75
C SER A 34 -15.26 -1.14 -81.04
N GLY A 35 -14.07 -0.56 -81.08
CA GLY A 35 -13.74 0.72 -80.41
C GLY A 35 -12.94 0.58 -79.12
N PHE A 36 -12.51 -0.64 -78.77
CA PHE A 36 -11.58 -0.87 -77.67
C PHE A 36 -10.26 -0.11 -77.92
N THR A 37 -9.89 0.74 -76.97
CA THR A 37 -8.57 1.42 -76.96
C THR A 37 -7.70 0.68 -75.96
N PRO A 38 -6.63 0.00 -76.39
CA PRO A 38 -5.69 -0.66 -75.50
C PRO A 38 -5.10 0.31 -74.48
N ASP A 39 -4.84 -0.15 -73.27
CA ASP A 39 -4.17 0.66 -72.27
C ASP A 39 -2.82 1.16 -72.80
N ALA A 40 -2.53 2.45 -72.62
CA ALA A 40 -1.32 3.09 -73.14
C ALA A 40 -0.04 2.44 -72.59
N SER A 41 -0.11 1.82 -71.41
CA SER A 41 1.01 1.12 -70.77
C SER A 41 1.26 -0.30 -71.31
N ALA A 42 0.34 -0.86 -72.09
CA ALA A 42 0.39 -2.25 -72.55
C ALA A 42 0.59 -2.36 -74.07
N ALA A 43 1.75 -2.85 -74.52
CA ALA A 43 1.98 -3.08 -75.96
C ALA A 43 1.03 -4.15 -76.57
N LEU A 44 0.52 -5.06 -75.75
CA LEU A 44 -0.55 -6.02 -76.08
C LEU A 44 -1.57 -6.01 -74.93
N ASP A 45 -2.81 -5.64 -75.24
CA ASP A 45 -3.93 -5.61 -74.29
C ASP A 45 -5.05 -6.52 -74.79
N VAL A 46 -5.40 -7.53 -73.99
CA VAL A 46 -6.38 -8.57 -74.35
C VAL A 46 -7.57 -8.47 -73.40
N SER A 47 -8.70 -7.97 -73.91
CA SER A 47 -9.89 -7.68 -73.11
C SER A 47 -11.09 -8.52 -73.57
N TYR A 48 -11.27 -9.66 -72.90
CA TYR A 48 -12.42 -10.56 -73.01
C TYR A 48 -12.86 -11.01 -71.60
N SER A 49 -14.17 -11.11 -71.36
CA SER A 49 -14.70 -11.54 -70.05
C SER A 49 -14.60 -13.04 -69.79
N ASN A 50 -14.40 -13.85 -70.84
CA ASN A 50 -14.42 -15.31 -70.78
C ASN A 50 -13.33 -15.99 -71.65
N LYS A 51 -12.33 -15.24 -72.11
CA LYS A 51 -11.17 -15.78 -72.84
C LYS A 51 -9.89 -15.27 -72.20
N GLY A 52 -8.83 -16.09 -72.24
CA GLY A 52 -7.51 -15.72 -71.75
C GLY A 52 -6.45 -15.78 -72.86
N LEU A 53 -5.21 -15.43 -72.50
CA LEU A 53 -4.05 -15.55 -73.37
C LEU A 53 -3.35 -16.89 -73.12
N LEU A 54 -3.19 -17.71 -74.17
CA LEU A 54 -2.34 -18.90 -74.10
C LEU A 54 -0.89 -18.49 -74.38
N ILE A 55 -0.09 -18.47 -73.32
CA ILE A 55 1.36 -18.29 -73.38
C ILE A 55 2.04 -19.58 -73.89
N PRO A 56 3.18 -19.51 -74.59
CA PRO A 56 3.91 -20.70 -75.07
C PRO A 56 4.10 -21.76 -73.98
N ARG A 57 3.69 -23.00 -74.30
CA ARG A 57 3.81 -24.17 -73.42
C ARG A 57 5.11 -24.89 -73.70
N VAL A 58 5.97 -25.00 -72.70
CA VAL A 58 7.36 -25.43 -72.86
C VAL A 58 7.70 -26.47 -71.79
N ALA A 59 8.36 -27.57 -72.13
CA ALA A 59 8.83 -28.53 -71.15
C ALA A 59 10.22 -28.12 -70.63
N LEU A 60 10.27 -27.38 -69.52
CA LEU A 60 11.54 -26.99 -68.89
C LEU A 60 12.22 -28.21 -68.26
N THR A 61 13.55 -28.19 -68.17
CA THR A 61 14.33 -29.31 -67.59
C THR A 61 14.84 -29.02 -66.17
N ALA A 62 15.11 -27.76 -65.84
CA ALA A 62 15.46 -27.29 -64.51
C ALA A 62 15.25 -25.76 -64.44
N THR A 63 15.08 -25.22 -63.24
CA THR A 63 14.90 -23.76 -63.07
C THR A 63 16.16 -22.98 -63.46
N ASN A 64 17.35 -23.56 -63.28
CA ASN A 64 18.63 -22.94 -63.61
C ASN A 64 19.11 -23.22 -65.04
N ALA A 65 18.31 -23.88 -65.89
CA ALA A 65 18.67 -24.21 -67.26
C ALA A 65 17.87 -23.34 -68.25
N PRO A 66 18.52 -22.60 -69.17
CA PRO A 66 17.80 -21.80 -70.17
C PRO A 66 17.01 -22.67 -71.16
N GLY A 67 17.50 -23.88 -71.44
CA GLY A 67 16.85 -24.85 -72.32
C GLY A 67 15.45 -25.24 -71.85
N PRO A 68 14.51 -25.53 -72.77
CA PRO A 68 14.71 -25.76 -74.21
C PRO A 68 14.69 -24.48 -75.07
N ILE A 69 14.62 -23.29 -74.46
CA ILE A 69 14.69 -22.02 -75.19
C ILE A 69 16.14 -21.56 -75.24
N ALA A 70 16.71 -21.40 -76.43
CA ALA A 70 18.05 -20.86 -76.57
C ALA A 70 18.04 -19.35 -76.24
N SER A 71 18.84 -18.93 -75.26
CA SER A 71 19.00 -17.53 -74.84
C SER A 71 17.68 -16.81 -74.50
N PRO A 72 16.90 -17.29 -73.50
CA PRO A 72 15.68 -16.61 -73.09
C PRO A 72 16.01 -15.18 -72.61
N THR A 73 15.23 -14.20 -73.08
CA THR A 73 15.39 -12.81 -72.65
C THR A 73 14.73 -12.61 -71.28
N THR A 74 15.26 -11.71 -70.46
CA THR A 74 14.65 -11.36 -69.17
C THR A 74 13.17 -10.95 -69.37
N SER A 75 12.31 -11.40 -68.47
CA SER A 75 10.85 -11.28 -68.52
C SER A 75 10.13 -12.18 -69.54
N LEU A 76 10.83 -13.09 -70.23
CA LEU A 76 10.17 -14.06 -71.12
C LEU A 76 9.26 -14.99 -70.32
N LEU A 77 7.96 -14.97 -70.60
CA LEU A 77 6.93 -15.76 -69.92
C LEU A 77 6.61 -17.04 -70.69
N VAL A 78 6.58 -18.18 -70.00
CA VAL A 78 6.20 -19.50 -70.53
C VAL A 78 5.29 -20.23 -69.56
N TYR A 79 4.50 -21.18 -70.05
CA TYR A 79 3.85 -22.17 -69.20
C TYR A 79 4.66 -23.47 -69.25
N ASN A 80 5.33 -23.82 -68.15
CA ASN A 80 6.04 -25.08 -68.04
C ASN A 80 5.05 -26.26 -68.03
N THR A 81 5.36 -27.34 -68.75
CA THR A 81 4.56 -28.57 -68.78
C THR A 81 5.26 -29.78 -68.13
N ALA A 82 6.53 -29.66 -67.76
CA ALA A 82 7.31 -30.75 -67.18
C ALA A 82 7.26 -30.75 -65.65
N SER A 83 7.26 -31.93 -65.05
CA SER A 83 7.63 -32.14 -63.64
C SER A 83 8.99 -32.82 -63.63
N THR A 84 9.98 -32.24 -62.97
CA THR A 84 11.28 -32.90 -62.78
C THR A 84 11.46 -33.34 -61.32
N ASN A 85 12.51 -34.11 -61.03
CA ASN A 85 12.85 -34.55 -59.66
C ASN A 85 14.27 -34.08 -59.34
N ASN A 86 14.57 -32.81 -59.63
CA ASN A 86 15.91 -32.24 -59.50
C ASN A 86 15.98 -31.27 -58.31
N ALA A 87 15.95 -31.81 -57.08
CA ALA A 87 16.10 -31.11 -55.79
C ALA A 87 15.90 -29.57 -55.84
N SER A 88 16.92 -28.76 -55.56
CA SER A 88 16.83 -27.29 -55.47
C SER A 88 16.50 -26.57 -56.79
N ASN A 89 16.48 -27.27 -57.94
CA ASN A 89 16.22 -26.69 -59.26
C ASN A 89 14.99 -27.30 -59.95
N ASN A 90 14.06 -27.85 -59.17
CA ASN A 90 12.90 -28.54 -59.71
C ASN A 90 11.96 -27.59 -60.47
N VAL A 91 11.44 -28.04 -61.61
CA VAL A 91 10.33 -27.39 -62.31
C VAL A 91 9.09 -28.26 -62.21
N ILE A 92 7.94 -27.61 -62.01
CA ILE A 92 6.61 -28.25 -62.00
C ILE A 92 5.71 -27.53 -63.01
N PRO A 93 4.62 -28.14 -63.51
CA PRO A 93 3.72 -27.46 -64.43
C PRO A 93 3.19 -26.15 -63.85
N GLY A 94 3.30 -25.05 -64.60
CA GLY A 94 2.91 -23.72 -64.14
C GLY A 94 3.54 -22.58 -64.94
N TYR A 95 3.21 -21.33 -64.59
CA TYR A 95 3.79 -20.17 -65.27
C TYR A 95 5.20 -19.87 -64.74
N TYR A 96 6.15 -19.65 -65.64
CA TYR A 96 7.52 -19.26 -65.33
C TYR A 96 7.92 -18.06 -66.17
N TYR A 97 8.71 -17.17 -65.58
CA TYR A 97 9.41 -16.14 -66.35
C TYR A 97 10.93 -16.27 -66.19
N TRP A 98 11.67 -15.93 -67.22
CA TRP A 98 13.13 -15.86 -67.13
C TRP A 98 13.56 -14.55 -66.44
N ASN A 99 14.32 -14.63 -65.35
CA ASN A 99 14.79 -13.43 -64.64
C ASN A 99 16.14 -12.89 -65.13
N GLY A 100 16.74 -13.52 -66.15
CA GLY A 100 18.08 -13.23 -66.64
C GLY A 100 19.09 -14.36 -66.37
N SER A 101 18.84 -15.20 -65.36
CA SER A 101 19.71 -16.33 -64.99
C SER A 101 18.98 -17.64 -64.71
N ALA A 102 17.68 -17.58 -64.38
CA ALA A 102 16.87 -18.75 -64.05
C ALA A 102 15.38 -18.53 -64.41
N TRP A 103 14.68 -19.63 -64.62
CA TRP A 103 13.23 -19.70 -64.68
C TRP A 103 12.67 -19.59 -63.26
N VAL A 104 11.99 -18.47 -63.01
CA VAL A 104 11.28 -18.20 -61.75
C VAL A 104 9.80 -18.50 -61.95
N MET A 105 9.24 -19.38 -61.13
CA MET A 105 7.81 -19.67 -61.15
C MET A 105 7.04 -18.42 -60.70
N LEU A 106 6.06 -17.99 -61.48
CA LEU A 106 5.04 -17.08 -60.98
C LEU A 106 4.12 -17.86 -60.06
N THR A 107 4.39 -17.75 -58.77
CA THR A 107 3.43 -18.21 -57.76
C THR A 107 2.40 -17.11 -57.56
N THR A 108 1.12 -17.49 -57.50
CA THR A 108 0.13 -16.61 -56.87
C THR A 108 0.33 -16.74 -55.36
N SER A 109 -0.08 -15.72 -54.61
CA SER A 109 -0.04 -15.65 -53.15
C SER A 109 -0.84 -16.76 -52.41
N GLN A 110 -1.25 -17.82 -53.12
CA GLN A 110 -1.96 -19.00 -52.61
C GLN A 110 -1.12 -20.29 -52.74
N SER A 111 0.21 -20.19 -52.67
CA SER A 111 1.03 -21.37 -52.38
C SER A 111 0.85 -21.73 -50.91
N THR A 112 0.26 -22.89 -50.63
CA THR A 112 0.09 -23.49 -49.30
C THR A 112 1.39 -23.83 -48.57
N ASN A 113 2.56 -23.51 -49.16
CA ASN A 113 3.86 -24.03 -48.73
C ASN A 113 4.75 -23.00 -48.00
N PHE A 114 4.23 -21.81 -47.66
CA PHE A 114 4.96 -20.80 -46.87
C PHE A 114 4.23 -20.49 -45.56
N TRP A 115 5.00 -20.24 -44.49
CA TRP A 115 4.47 -19.61 -43.27
C TRP A 115 4.38 -18.10 -43.46
N LEU A 116 3.17 -17.56 -43.40
CA LEU A 116 2.89 -16.13 -43.49
C LEU A 116 3.29 -15.43 -42.19
N THR A 117 3.75 -14.18 -42.28
CA THR A 117 4.12 -13.34 -41.12
C THR A 117 2.94 -13.06 -40.18
N ASN A 118 1.72 -13.19 -40.71
CA ASN A 118 0.47 -12.99 -39.97
C ASN A 118 -0.17 -14.33 -39.55
N GLY A 119 0.50 -15.46 -39.78
CA GLY A 119 0.03 -16.80 -39.49
C GLY A 119 -0.77 -17.46 -40.61
N ASN A 120 -0.84 -18.79 -40.59
CA ASN A 120 -1.59 -19.62 -41.54
C ASN A 120 -2.87 -20.15 -40.89
N ALA A 121 -4.00 -20.11 -41.60
CA ALA A 121 -5.24 -20.75 -41.15
C ALA A 121 -5.26 -22.25 -41.50
N GLY A 122 -5.92 -23.09 -40.70
CA GLY A 122 -6.16 -24.50 -41.03
C GLY A 122 -5.01 -25.48 -40.73
N THR A 123 -4.07 -25.13 -39.85
CA THR A 123 -3.04 -26.06 -39.35
C THR A 123 -3.71 -27.11 -38.44
N ALA A 124 -4.12 -28.25 -39.00
CA ALA A 124 -4.87 -29.29 -38.28
C ALA A 124 -3.99 -30.05 -37.27
N SER A 125 -4.46 -30.20 -36.03
CA SER A 125 -3.73 -30.86 -34.93
C SER A 125 -4.01 -32.37 -34.78
N THR A 126 -4.78 -32.99 -35.68
CA THR A 126 -5.13 -34.43 -35.62
C THR A 126 -5.16 -35.08 -37.01
N GLY A 127 -4.53 -36.26 -37.14
CA GLY A 127 -4.48 -37.06 -38.38
C GLY A 127 -3.19 -36.88 -39.22
N THR A 128 -3.05 -37.64 -40.31
CA THR A 128 -1.92 -37.68 -41.28
C THR A 128 -1.49 -36.33 -41.90
N SER A 129 -2.10 -35.22 -41.47
CA SER A 129 -1.80 -33.84 -41.87
C SER A 129 -0.90 -33.09 -40.88
N ALA A 130 -0.73 -33.57 -39.64
CA ALA A 130 0.22 -32.98 -38.67
C ALA A 130 1.69 -33.10 -39.13
N THR A 131 1.99 -34.03 -40.05
CA THR A 131 3.29 -34.19 -40.72
C THR A 131 3.44 -33.32 -41.97
N LEU A 132 2.38 -32.64 -42.43
CA LEU A 132 2.38 -31.88 -43.68
C LEU A 132 2.57 -30.37 -43.47
N ASN A 133 2.03 -29.80 -42.37
CA ASN A 133 2.09 -28.36 -42.10
C ASN A 133 2.84 -28.07 -40.79
N PHE A 134 4.14 -27.79 -40.87
CA PHE A 134 4.97 -27.47 -39.70
C PHE A 134 6.00 -26.38 -40.02
N LEU A 135 6.41 -25.62 -39.00
CA LEU A 135 7.54 -24.71 -39.07
C LEU A 135 8.76 -25.44 -38.51
N GLY A 136 9.73 -25.77 -39.36
CA GLY A 136 10.89 -26.57 -38.94
C GLY A 136 11.72 -27.05 -40.13
N THR A 137 12.57 -28.04 -39.86
CA THR A 137 13.43 -28.73 -40.83
C THR A 137 12.93 -30.16 -41.05
N THR A 138 13.08 -30.69 -42.26
CA THR A 138 12.79 -32.11 -42.59
C THR A 138 14.02 -33.02 -42.49
N ASP A 139 15.20 -32.42 -42.43
CA ASP A 139 16.49 -33.09 -42.35
C ASP A 139 17.08 -32.97 -40.94
N ASN A 140 18.18 -33.68 -40.68
CA ASN A 140 18.84 -33.71 -39.37
C ASN A 140 19.67 -32.43 -39.13
N VAL A 141 19.00 -31.27 -39.20
CA VAL A 141 19.58 -29.94 -39.04
C VAL A 141 18.78 -29.15 -38.00
N PRO A 142 19.42 -28.44 -37.06
CA PRO A 142 18.71 -27.66 -36.05
C PRO A 142 17.87 -26.52 -36.64
N PHE A 143 16.64 -26.39 -36.15
CA PHE A 143 15.77 -25.25 -36.43
C PHE A 143 16.16 -24.06 -35.54
N ARG A 144 16.33 -22.86 -36.13
CA ARG A 144 16.89 -21.69 -35.43
C ARG A 144 16.06 -20.43 -35.66
N LEU A 145 15.78 -19.72 -34.58
CA LEU A 145 15.21 -18.37 -34.61
C LEU A 145 16.31 -17.35 -34.33
N ARG A 146 16.39 -16.32 -35.19
CA ARG A 146 17.39 -15.27 -35.12
C ARG A 146 16.77 -13.88 -35.09
N THR A 147 17.45 -12.96 -34.41
CA THR A 147 17.20 -11.51 -34.50
C THR A 147 18.52 -10.83 -34.78
N ASN A 148 18.59 -9.89 -35.74
CA ASN A 148 19.84 -9.24 -36.13
C ASN A 148 20.98 -10.26 -36.42
N ASN A 149 20.65 -11.36 -37.10
CA ASN A 149 21.55 -12.48 -37.40
C ASN A 149 22.15 -13.22 -36.18
N ILE A 150 21.63 -13.00 -34.98
CA ILE A 150 22.06 -13.67 -33.74
C ILE A 150 21.04 -14.74 -33.37
N GLN A 151 21.50 -15.97 -33.08
CA GLN A 151 20.64 -17.05 -32.61
C GLN A 151 20.08 -16.72 -31.22
N ARG A 152 18.74 -16.76 -31.11
CA ARG A 152 18.00 -16.53 -29.86
C ARG A 152 17.35 -17.79 -29.33
N LEU A 153 16.91 -18.66 -30.24
CA LEU A 153 16.33 -19.95 -29.92
C LEU A 153 16.81 -21.00 -30.92
N VAL A 154 17.09 -22.20 -30.43
CA VAL A 154 17.38 -23.37 -31.25
C VAL A 154 16.61 -24.58 -30.73
N LEU A 155 16.00 -25.32 -31.66
CA LEU A 155 15.60 -26.71 -31.46
C LEU A 155 16.65 -27.57 -32.17
N ASP A 156 17.44 -28.32 -31.41
CA ASP A 156 18.49 -29.16 -31.95
C ASP A 156 17.94 -30.46 -32.58
N THR A 157 18.83 -31.23 -33.19
CA THR A 157 18.48 -32.49 -33.87
C THR A 157 18.04 -33.61 -32.93
N LEU A 158 18.24 -33.47 -31.62
CA LEU A 158 17.85 -34.43 -30.59
C LEU A 158 16.58 -33.98 -29.84
N GLY A 159 15.95 -32.91 -30.29
CA GLY A 159 14.75 -32.33 -29.70
C GLY A 159 14.99 -31.48 -28.46
N ASN A 160 16.23 -31.06 -28.19
CA ASN A 160 16.55 -30.17 -27.08
C ASN A 160 16.30 -28.72 -27.49
N VAL A 161 15.72 -27.93 -26.60
CA VAL A 161 15.45 -26.51 -26.83
C VAL A 161 16.45 -25.69 -26.05
N ALA A 162 17.05 -24.69 -26.69
CA ALA A 162 17.82 -23.68 -25.97
C ALA A 162 17.40 -22.25 -26.33
N ILE A 163 17.32 -21.40 -25.32
CA ILE A 163 16.89 -20.01 -25.40
C ILE A 163 18.01 -19.16 -24.77
N GLY A 164 18.54 -18.19 -25.52
CA GLY A 164 19.65 -17.37 -25.04
C GLY A 164 20.49 -16.76 -26.14
N LEU A 165 21.58 -16.07 -25.75
CA LEU A 165 22.54 -15.50 -26.68
C LEU A 165 23.54 -16.59 -27.12
N ASN A 166 23.31 -17.23 -28.28
CA ASN A 166 24.12 -18.35 -28.77
C ASN A 166 24.27 -19.51 -27.76
N PRO A 167 23.15 -20.12 -27.32
CA PRO A 167 23.20 -21.17 -26.30
C PRO A 167 24.01 -22.40 -26.76
N ILE A 168 24.78 -22.97 -25.83
CA ILE A 168 25.62 -24.15 -26.04
C ILE A 168 25.16 -25.25 -25.08
N PHE A 169 24.79 -26.43 -25.60
CA PHE A 169 24.45 -27.58 -24.76
C PHE A 169 25.71 -28.25 -24.20
N ALA A 170 25.65 -28.71 -22.95
CA ALA A 170 26.72 -29.49 -22.31
C ALA A 170 26.86 -30.91 -22.91
N THR A 171 27.83 -31.68 -22.44
CA THR A 171 28.01 -33.10 -22.83
C THR A 171 26.80 -33.95 -22.42
N ASN A 172 26.23 -33.70 -21.25
CA ASN A 172 24.94 -34.23 -20.81
C ASN A 172 23.86 -33.16 -21.05
N ARG A 173 23.30 -33.15 -22.27
CA ARG A 173 22.44 -32.04 -22.73
C ARG A 173 21.17 -31.88 -21.90
N GLU A 174 20.85 -30.63 -21.57
CA GLU A 174 19.57 -30.24 -21.00
C GLU A 174 18.46 -30.33 -22.05
N LYS A 175 17.27 -30.81 -21.67
CA LYS A 175 16.10 -30.79 -22.57
C LYS A 175 15.61 -29.37 -22.86
N LEU A 176 15.71 -28.50 -21.87
CA LEU A 176 15.48 -27.07 -22.00
C LEU A 176 16.64 -26.33 -21.34
N LEU A 177 17.43 -25.61 -22.13
CA LEU A 177 18.47 -24.71 -21.65
C LEU A 177 17.98 -23.26 -21.78
N VAL A 178 18.02 -22.50 -20.68
CA VAL A 178 17.77 -21.06 -20.72
C VAL A 178 19.03 -20.36 -20.24
N ASP A 179 19.77 -19.78 -21.17
CA ASP A 179 21.01 -19.04 -20.91
C ASP A 179 20.76 -17.54 -21.09
N ALA A 180 20.64 -16.83 -19.97
CA ALA A 180 20.41 -15.39 -19.98
C ALA A 180 21.66 -14.58 -20.34
N GLY A 181 22.86 -15.19 -20.32
CA GLY A 181 24.14 -14.50 -20.42
C GLY A 181 24.29 -13.39 -19.37
N THR A 182 25.12 -12.39 -19.66
CA THR A 182 25.22 -11.18 -18.85
C THR A 182 23.96 -10.33 -19.02
N THR A 183 23.20 -10.14 -17.95
CA THR A 183 21.93 -9.37 -17.95
C THR A 183 21.78 -8.55 -16.68
N SER A 184 21.02 -7.46 -16.75
CA SER A 184 20.56 -6.69 -15.57
C SER A 184 19.26 -7.24 -14.98
N SER A 185 18.65 -8.25 -15.61
CA SER A 185 17.48 -8.93 -15.08
C SER A 185 17.85 -9.75 -13.84
N TYR A 186 17.02 -9.68 -12.81
CA TYR A 186 17.14 -10.55 -11.65
C TYR A 186 16.63 -11.98 -11.90
N ASN A 187 15.85 -12.21 -12.97
CA ASN A 187 15.19 -13.49 -13.23
C ASN A 187 15.58 -14.04 -14.61
N VAL A 188 15.91 -15.33 -14.66
CA VAL A 188 16.09 -16.11 -15.90
C VAL A 188 14.72 -16.57 -16.46
N ILE A 189 13.81 -16.99 -15.58
CA ILE A 189 12.43 -17.41 -15.92
C ILE A 189 11.46 -16.75 -14.94
N SER A 190 10.32 -16.24 -15.43
CA SER A 190 9.23 -15.69 -14.58
C SER A 190 7.88 -16.28 -14.99
N GLY A 191 7.28 -17.08 -14.09
CA GLY A 191 5.91 -17.59 -14.24
C GLY A 191 4.91 -16.71 -13.49
N LYS A 192 3.83 -16.28 -14.16
CA LYS A 192 2.77 -15.45 -13.56
C LYS A 192 1.40 -16.00 -13.98
N GLY A 193 0.46 -16.03 -13.05
CA GLY A 193 -0.91 -16.48 -13.29
C GLY A 193 -1.87 -15.82 -12.33
N SER A 194 -3.09 -15.54 -12.79
CA SER A 194 -4.16 -14.93 -11.99
C SER A 194 -5.32 -15.93 -11.90
N ILE A 195 -5.18 -16.91 -11.01
CA ILE A 195 -6.13 -18.02 -10.87
C ILE A 195 -6.48 -18.25 -9.39
N ASN A 196 -7.72 -18.66 -9.12
CA ASN A 196 -8.18 -19.08 -7.80
C ASN A 196 -7.97 -20.60 -7.62
N SER A 197 -6.74 -21.06 -7.84
CA SER A 197 -6.28 -22.45 -7.75
C SER A 197 -4.74 -22.50 -7.81
N TYR A 198 -4.15 -23.66 -8.08
CA TYR A 198 -2.70 -23.86 -8.07
C TYR A 198 -2.00 -23.35 -9.34
N LEU A 199 -1.05 -22.42 -9.17
CA LEU A 199 -0.02 -22.10 -10.17
C LEU A 199 1.28 -22.80 -9.75
N GLN A 200 1.67 -23.85 -10.46
CA GLN A 200 2.74 -24.76 -10.02
C GLN A 200 3.77 -25.04 -11.12
N LEU A 201 5.02 -25.22 -10.72
CA LEU A 201 6.03 -25.95 -11.49
C LEU A 201 6.01 -27.40 -11.01
N ASN A 202 5.44 -28.29 -11.82
CA ASN A 202 5.38 -29.72 -11.49
C ASN A 202 6.60 -30.44 -12.09
N ILE A 203 7.45 -31.01 -11.26
CA ILE A 203 8.62 -31.81 -11.66
C ILE A 203 8.43 -33.21 -11.10
N GLN A 204 8.42 -34.20 -11.99
CA GLN A 204 8.33 -35.61 -11.63
C GLN A 204 9.30 -36.40 -12.47
N ASN A 205 10.22 -37.09 -11.81
CA ASN A 205 10.95 -38.20 -12.39
C ASN A 205 10.04 -39.44 -12.34
N THR A 206 9.56 -39.88 -13.49
CA THR A 206 8.66 -41.03 -13.59
C THR A 206 9.38 -42.38 -13.44
N ASN A 207 10.70 -42.38 -13.32
CA ASN A 207 11.48 -43.59 -13.10
C ASN A 207 11.42 -43.99 -11.62
N ALA A 208 10.97 -45.20 -11.34
CA ALA A 208 11.03 -45.80 -10.01
C ALA A 208 12.35 -46.59 -9.84
N GLY A 209 13.49 -45.96 -10.16
CA GLY A 209 14.81 -46.56 -9.98
C GLY A 209 15.35 -46.33 -8.57
N THR A 210 16.29 -47.17 -8.13
CA THR A 210 16.89 -47.09 -6.79
C THR A 210 17.72 -45.83 -6.53
N ALA A 211 18.05 -45.08 -7.58
CA ALA A 211 18.74 -43.78 -7.52
C ALA A 211 17.91 -42.64 -8.15
N ALA A 212 16.62 -42.87 -8.40
CA ALA A 212 15.77 -41.85 -9.00
C ALA A 212 15.27 -40.86 -7.95
N SER A 213 15.27 -39.58 -8.33
CA SER A 213 14.80 -38.44 -7.56
C SER A 213 14.28 -37.33 -8.50
N SER A 214 13.51 -36.40 -7.95
CA SER A 214 13.00 -35.21 -8.66
C SER A 214 13.45 -33.96 -7.92
N ASP A 215 14.37 -33.21 -8.53
CA ASP A 215 15.21 -32.26 -7.79
C ASP A 215 15.22 -30.88 -8.45
N VAL A 216 15.40 -29.85 -7.63
CA VAL A 216 15.74 -28.48 -8.04
C VAL A 216 17.06 -28.11 -7.39
N VAL A 217 18.08 -27.95 -8.23
CA VAL A 217 19.47 -27.73 -7.79
C VAL A 217 19.91 -26.32 -8.14
N ALA A 218 20.57 -25.65 -7.19
CA ALA A 218 21.28 -24.39 -7.43
C ALA A 218 22.76 -24.53 -7.06
N THR A 219 23.64 -24.21 -7.99
CA THR A 219 25.10 -24.26 -7.82
C THR A 219 25.65 -22.86 -7.58
N ALA A 220 26.75 -22.77 -6.83
CA ALA A 220 27.55 -21.56 -6.80
C ALA A 220 28.27 -21.35 -8.15
N ASP A 221 28.82 -20.15 -8.37
CA ASP A 221 29.63 -19.84 -9.56
C ASP A 221 30.88 -20.74 -9.67
N ASN A 222 31.39 -21.24 -8.54
CA ASN A 222 32.44 -22.23 -8.44
C ASN A 222 31.94 -23.66 -8.17
N GLY A 223 30.63 -23.90 -8.29
CA GLY A 223 29.98 -25.17 -8.01
C GLY A 223 29.71 -26.03 -9.24
N THR A 224 29.36 -27.28 -8.99
CA THR A 224 28.83 -28.25 -9.97
C THR A 224 27.67 -29.02 -9.34
N GLU A 225 27.03 -29.91 -10.09
CA GLU A 225 25.99 -30.82 -9.58
C GLU A 225 26.53 -31.87 -8.59
N SER A 226 27.80 -31.76 -8.17
CA SER A 226 28.42 -32.64 -7.17
C SER A 226 29.16 -31.91 -6.06
N ILE A 227 29.44 -30.60 -6.21
CA ILE A 227 30.13 -29.78 -5.20
C ILE A 227 29.55 -28.35 -5.15
N PHE A 228 29.47 -27.76 -3.96
CA PHE A 228 28.99 -26.39 -3.74
C PHE A 228 27.61 -26.10 -4.35
N TYR A 229 26.62 -26.85 -3.90
CA TYR A 229 25.25 -26.70 -4.34
C TYR A 229 24.26 -26.86 -3.18
N VAL A 230 23.08 -26.29 -3.39
CA VAL A 230 21.88 -26.53 -2.58
C VAL A 230 20.87 -27.27 -3.44
N ASP A 231 20.18 -28.22 -2.84
CA ASP A 231 19.27 -29.13 -3.53
C ASP A 231 17.99 -29.32 -2.70
N LEU A 232 16.87 -29.17 -3.39
CA LEU A 232 15.52 -29.44 -2.91
C LEU A 232 14.94 -30.56 -3.76
N GLY A 233 14.69 -31.71 -3.15
CA GLY A 233 14.33 -32.91 -3.89
C GLY A 233 13.43 -33.87 -3.14
N ILE A 234 12.98 -34.88 -3.86
CA ILE A 234 12.25 -36.03 -3.31
C ILE A 234 12.69 -37.32 -3.99
N ASN A 235 12.97 -38.34 -3.19
CA ASN A 235 13.37 -39.65 -3.65
C ASN A 235 12.20 -40.48 -4.21
N SER A 236 12.49 -41.33 -5.19
CA SER A 236 11.50 -42.27 -5.75
C SER A 236 10.99 -43.28 -4.72
N SER A 237 9.92 -43.99 -5.08
CA SER A 237 9.25 -44.96 -4.21
C SER A 237 10.05 -46.22 -3.89
N VAL A 238 11.18 -46.44 -4.57
CA VAL A 238 12.08 -47.57 -4.32
C VAL A 238 13.54 -47.12 -4.18
N ASN A 239 13.78 -45.83 -3.91
CA ASN A 239 15.13 -45.32 -3.73
C ASN A 239 15.81 -46.03 -2.55
N THR A 240 17.01 -46.55 -2.79
CA THR A 240 17.85 -47.22 -1.78
C THR A 240 19.26 -46.66 -1.76
N ALA A 241 19.51 -45.54 -2.46
CA ALA A 241 20.84 -44.94 -2.57
C ALA A 241 21.32 -44.33 -1.24
N ASN A 242 20.45 -44.24 -0.23
CA ASN A 242 20.69 -43.58 1.07
C ASN A 242 21.18 -42.13 0.93
N LEU A 243 20.92 -41.52 -0.23
CA LEU A 243 21.26 -40.13 -0.50
C LEU A 243 20.18 -39.26 0.15
N TYR A 244 20.51 -38.72 1.32
CA TYR A 244 19.70 -37.75 2.07
C TYR A 244 18.29 -38.25 2.47
N GLY A 245 18.13 -39.56 2.62
CA GLY A 245 16.87 -40.23 3.01
C GLY A 245 16.71 -41.59 2.34
N GLY A 246 15.59 -42.25 2.63
CA GLY A 246 15.12 -43.46 1.95
C GLY A 246 14.09 -43.15 0.85
N ALA A 247 13.32 -44.18 0.48
CA ALA A 247 12.26 -44.06 -0.51
C ALA A 247 11.16 -43.08 -0.07
N ASN A 248 10.71 -42.22 -0.99
CA ASN A 248 9.69 -41.16 -0.77
C ASN A 248 10.09 -40.02 0.17
N ASP A 249 11.33 -39.99 0.67
CA ASP A 249 11.78 -38.90 1.53
C ASP A 249 12.05 -37.63 0.71
N SER A 250 11.48 -36.51 1.17
CA SER A 250 11.79 -35.17 0.69
C SER A 250 12.90 -34.55 1.50
N TYR A 251 13.77 -33.78 0.86
CA TYR A 251 14.91 -33.16 1.51
C TYR A 251 15.18 -31.75 0.99
N LEU A 252 15.78 -30.95 1.86
CA LEU A 252 16.46 -29.70 1.52
C LEU A 252 17.84 -29.78 2.16
N TYR A 253 18.90 -29.87 1.34
CA TYR A 253 20.27 -29.97 1.84
C TYR A 253 21.24 -29.11 1.05
N SER A 254 22.39 -28.86 1.67
CA SER A 254 23.52 -28.16 1.07
C SER A 254 24.74 -29.05 1.16
N ASN A 255 25.49 -29.16 0.07
CA ASN A 255 26.78 -29.86 0.06
C ASN A 255 27.92 -28.86 -0.14
N GLY A 256 28.70 -28.67 0.93
CA GLY A 256 29.76 -27.67 1.01
C GLY A 256 31.18 -28.18 0.70
N ASN A 257 31.37 -29.42 0.21
CA ASN A 257 32.62 -30.15 -0.09
C ASN A 257 32.82 -31.40 0.81
N THR A 258 33.18 -32.53 0.18
CA THR A 258 33.52 -33.82 0.82
C THR A 258 35.00 -33.93 1.24
N ASN A 259 35.82 -32.90 1.03
CA ASN A 259 37.21 -32.86 1.46
C ASN A 259 37.46 -31.72 2.46
N SER A 260 37.96 -32.10 3.64
CA SER A 260 38.01 -31.34 4.89
C SER A 260 38.69 -29.97 4.79
N THR A 261 37.98 -28.91 5.21
CA THR A 261 38.42 -27.73 6.05
C THR A 261 37.71 -26.42 5.71
N ALA A 262 37.02 -26.31 4.58
CA ALA A 262 36.22 -25.13 4.23
C ALA A 262 34.74 -25.52 4.02
N GLY A 263 34.02 -25.77 5.12
CA GLY A 263 32.59 -26.08 5.07
C GLY A 263 31.77 -24.81 4.82
N GLY A 264 30.97 -24.81 3.75
CA GLY A 264 29.92 -23.81 3.57
C GLY A 264 28.84 -23.96 4.63
N ASN A 265 28.44 -22.88 5.28
CA ASN A 265 27.33 -22.88 6.23
C ASN A 265 26.00 -22.90 5.50
N PHE A 266 25.09 -23.79 5.90
CA PHE A 266 23.70 -23.76 5.47
C PHE A 266 22.86 -22.97 6.48
N TYR A 267 22.62 -21.70 6.20
CA TYR A 267 21.82 -20.83 7.07
C TYR A 267 20.33 -20.98 6.76
N ILE A 268 19.54 -21.33 7.77
CA ILE A 268 18.07 -21.37 7.71
C ILE A 268 17.53 -20.46 8.82
N GLY A 269 16.74 -19.44 8.48
CA GLY A 269 16.20 -18.53 9.48
C GLY A 269 15.45 -17.33 8.91
N THR A 270 14.90 -16.51 9.80
CA THR A 270 14.17 -15.29 9.45
C THR A 270 15.01 -14.06 9.77
N ASN A 271 15.19 -13.14 8.81
CA ASN A 271 15.95 -11.90 9.03
C ASN A 271 15.09 -10.75 9.61
N THR A 272 13.86 -11.05 10.06
CA THR A 272 12.97 -10.08 10.70
C THR A 272 12.89 -10.38 12.19
N ALA A 273 13.22 -9.39 13.02
CA ALA A 273 13.13 -9.51 14.47
C ALA A 273 11.73 -9.97 14.91
N GLY A 274 11.67 -10.93 15.83
CA GLY A 274 10.41 -11.47 16.36
C GLY A 274 9.73 -12.51 15.46
N LYS A 275 10.36 -12.99 14.39
CA LYS A 275 9.89 -14.16 13.62
C LYS A 275 10.66 -15.42 14.03
N SER A 276 9.98 -16.56 13.98
CA SER A 276 10.52 -17.87 14.36
C SER A 276 10.61 -18.80 13.16
N LEU A 277 11.65 -19.64 13.12
CA LEU A 277 11.64 -20.83 12.28
C LEU A 277 10.68 -21.86 12.88
N GLY A 278 9.51 -22.02 12.28
CA GLY A 278 8.48 -22.96 12.73
C GLY A 278 8.55 -24.29 11.99
N PHE A 279 8.31 -25.40 12.70
CA PHE A 279 8.07 -26.72 12.12
C PHE A 279 6.57 -27.05 12.26
N LEU A 280 5.95 -27.61 11.21
CA LEU A 280 4.53 -28.00 11.23
C LEU A 280 4.25 -29.29 12.04
N GLY A 281 5.30 -29.89 12.60
CA GLY A 281 5.27 -31.01 13.55
C GLY A 281 6.42 -30.89 14.56
N ALA A 282 6.55 -31.88 15.44
CA ALA A 282 7.67 -31.91 16.38
C ALA A 282 9.00 -32.03 15.65
N LEU A 283 10.05 -31.39 16.18
CA LEU A 283 11.42 -31.69 15.76
C LEU A 283 11.79 -33.09 16.28
N MET A 284 11.90 -34.07 15.39
CA MET A 284 12.04 -35.49 15.73
C MET A 284 13.37 -36.12 15.30
N PRO A 285 14.52 -35.68 15.83
CA PRO A 285 15.79 -36.33 15.54
C PRO A 285 15.78 -37.77 16.08
N ASN A 286 16.29 -38.72 15.29
CA ASN A 286 16.14 -40.17 15.53
C ASN A 286 14.69 -40.63 15.72
N ASN A 287 13.74 -40.02 15.01
CA ASN A 287 12.32 -40.37 15.05
C ASN A 287 11.70 -40.28 16.47
N ASN A 288 12.22 -39.38 17.31
CA ASN A 288 11.71 -39.14 18.67
C ASN A 288 11.46 -37.66 18.87
N ALA A 289 10.23 -37.28 19.25
CA ALA A 289 9.83 -35.90 19.52
C ALA A 289 10.40 -35.32 20.83
N GLY A 290 10.98 -36.17 21.67
CA GLY A 290 11.43 -35.78 23.01
C GLY A 290 10.25 -35.52 23.95
N THR A 291 10.59 -35.17 25.18
CA THR A 291 9.62 -34.76 26.21
C THR A 291 9.83 -33.29 26.55
N ALA A 292 8.79 -32.61 27.02
CA ALA A 292 8.91 -31.24 27.51
C ALA A 292 10.06 -31.10 28.53
N GLY A 293 10.91 -30.10 28.36
CA GLY A 293 12.09 -29.85 29.21
C GLY A 293 13.34 -30.63 28.81
N PHE A 294 13.28 -31.48 27.80
CA PHE A 294 14.48 -32.10 27.23
C PHE A 294 15.17 -31.08 26.32
N PHE A 295 16.49 -31.19 26.26
CA PHE A 295 17.30 -30.37 25.35
C PHE A 295 17.97 -31.28 24.33
N LEU A 296 18.26 -30.72 23.17
CA LEU A 296 18.90 -31.46 22.10
C LEU A 296 20.40 -31.53 22.35
N VAL A 297 20.96 -32.74 22.42
CA VAL A 297 22.39 -32.97 22.63
C VAL A 297 22.99 -33.59 21.38
N SER A 298 24.16 -33.10 20.99
CA SER A 298 24.93 -33.68 19.89
C SER A 298 25.29 -35.13 20.19
N GLY A 299 25.04 -36.03 19.23
CA GLY A 299 25.48 -37.42 19.28
C GLY A 299 26.94 -37.63 18.90
N GLY A 300 27.69 -36.55 18.63
CA GLY A 300 29.01 -36.61 17.99
C GLY A 300 28.93 -36.76 16.47
N ALA A 301 30.08 -36.74 15.80
CA ALA A 301 30.16 -36.79 14.35
C ALA A 301 29.47 -38.04 13.77
N GLY A 302 28.64 -37.85 12.74
CA GLY A 302 27.93 -38.93 12.06
C GLY A 302 26.68 -39.46 12.76
N ASN A 303 26.37 -39.01 13.98
CA ASN A 303 25.18 -39.41 14.72
C ASN A 303 24.17 -38.26 14.78
N ALA A 304 22.90 -38.58 14.51
CA ALA A 304 21.83 -37.61 14.73
C ALA A 304 21.76 -37.23 16.21
N PRO A 305 21.51 -35.94 16.52
CA PRO A 305 21.40 -35.50 17.89
C PRO A 305 20.20 -36.18 18.59
N ALA A 306 20.22 -36.24 19.91
CA ALA A 306 19.17 -36.90 20.68
C ALA A 306 18.60 -35.96 21.73
N TRP A 307 17.29 -36.08 21.98
CA TRP A 307 16.67 -35.43 23.12
C TRP A 307 17.20 -36.04 24.41
N PHE A 308 17.74 -35.20 25.29
CA PHE A 308 18.35 -35.61 26.54
C PHE A 308 17.60 -35.02 27.75
N ASN A 309 17.43 -35.83 28.80
CA ASN A 309 16.87 -35.39 30.08
C ASN A 309 17.97 -34.86 31.00
N ALA A 310 17.93 -33.59 31.36
CA ALA A 310 18.91 -32.97 32.27
C ALA A 310 18.87 -33.51 33.71
N SER A 311 17.73 -34.07 34.14
CA SER A 311 17.43 -34.38 35.54
C SER A 311 18.46 -35.26 36.28
N PRO A 312 19.07 -36.31 35.69
CA PRO A 312 19.98 -37.22 36.41
C PRO A 312 21.31 -36.59 36.85
N PHE A 313 21.76 -35.51 36.20
CA PHE A 313 23.03 -34.85 36.52
C PHE A 313 22.93 -33.99 37.80
N VAL A 314 21.70 -33.61 38.18
CA VAL A 314 21.45 -32.72 39.33
C VAL A 314 21.22 -33.50 40.63
N THR A 315 20.93 -34.80 40.55
CA THR A 315 20.47 -35.61 41.70
C THR A 315 21.49 -36.62 42.23
N THR A 316 22.60 -36.87 41.54
CA THR A 316 23.57 -37.92 41.94
C THR A 316 24.94 -37.41 42.40
N VAL A 317 25.30 -36.16 42.12
CA VAL A 317 26.65 -35.61 42.42
C VAL A 317 26.64 -34.30 43.22
N ALA A 318 25.47 -33.67 43.37
CA ALA A 318 25.32 -32.42 44.12
C ALA A 318 24.61 -32.66 45.46
N TRP A 319 24.95 -31.86 46.48
CA TRP A 319 24.08 -31.76 47.66
C TRP A 319 22.85 -30.96 47.26
N GLY A 320 21.68 -31.61 47.23
CA GLY A 320 20.44 -30.97 46.80
C GLY A 320 20.06 -29.81 47.73
N LEU A 321 19.42 -28.79 47.19
CA LEU A 321 18.88 -27.68 47.98
C LEU A 321 17.79 -28.12 48.98
N SER A 322 17.18 -29.28 48.73
CA SER A 322 16.23 -29.96 49.63
C SER A 322 16.86 -31.06 50.48
N GLY A 323 18.18 -31.24 50.41
CA GLY A 323 18.90 -32.33 51.05
C GLY A 323 18.85 -33.65 50.28
N ASN A 324 19.69 -34.61 50.72
CA ASN A 324 19.85 -35.93 50.09
C ASN A 324 19.35 -37.02 51.05
N SER A 325 18.58 -38.01 50.55
CA SER A 325 18.13 -39.18 51.33
C SER A 325 19.12 -40.35 51.24
N GLY A 326 19.22 -41.19 52.29
CA GLY A 326 20.07 -42.39 52.30
C GLY A 326 21.56 -42.14 52.61
N THR A 327 21.90 -40.99 53.20
CA THR A 327 23.28 -40.61 53.54
C THR A 327 23.86 -41.46 54.67
N THR A 328 25.12 -41.88 54.55
CA THR A 328 25.89 -42.53 55.64
C THR A 328 26.90 -41.53 56.22
N ALA A 329 26.86 -41.29 57.53
CA ALA A 329 27.59 -40.19 58.19
C ALA A 329 29.13 -40.18 58.00
N GLY A 330 29.75 -41.33 57.67
CA GLY A 330 31.20 -41.44 57.39
C GLY A 330 31.61 -41.22 55.93
N THR A 331 30.68 -41.28 54.98
CA THR A 331 30.96 -41.17 53.53
C THR A 331 30.19 -40.03 52.84
N ASN A 332 29.10 -39.52 53.43
CA ASN A 332 28.28 -38.46 52.86
C ASN A 332 28.11 -37.31 53.87
N PHE A 333 28.71 -36.16 53.61
CA PHE A 333 28.62 -34.96 54.47
C PHE A 333 28.82 -33.68 53.65
N ILE A 334 28.36 -32.55 54.20
CA ILE A 334 28.78 -31.21 53.75
C ILE A 334 29.89 -30.76 54.71
N GLY A 335 31.10 -30.59 54.21
CA GLY A 335 32.26 -30.23 55.03
C GLY A 335 33.58 -30.51 54.33
N THR A 336 34.66 -30.51 55.11
CA THR A 336 36.04 -30.78 54.68
C THR A 336 36.55 -32.06 55.38
N THR A 337 37.48 -32.79 54.75
CA THR A 337 38.13 -34.01 55.32
C THR A 337 39.54 -33.75 55.84
N ASP A 338 40.05 -32.53 55.67
CA ASP A 338 41.36 -32.08 56.13
C ASP A 338 41.22 -31.00 57.21
N ALA A 339 42.34 -30.54 57.80
CA ALA A 339 42.35 -29.53 58.85
C ALA A 339 42.11 -28.10 58.31
N LYS A 340 41.07 -27.93 57.49
CA LYS A 340 40.62 -26.66 56.92
C LYS A 340 39.23 -26.33 57.43
N ASP A 341 39.01 -25.05 57.71
CA ASP A 341 37.74 -24.55 58.24
C ASP A 341 36.61 -24.74 57.22
N PHE A 342 35.42 -25.10 57.70
CA PHE A 342 34.22 -25.16 56.86
C PHE A 342 33.51 -23.81 56.90
N VAL A 343 33.46 -23.14 55.75
CA VAL A 343 32.98 -21.76 55.63
C VAL A 343 31.57 -21.74 55.02
N ILE A 344 30.64 -21.12 55.74
CA ILE A 344 29.29 -20.82 55.27
C ILE A 344 29.28 -19.38 54.78
N LYS A 345 28.98 -19.23 53.48
CA LYS A 345 28.91 -17.93 52.83
C LYS A 345 27.53 -17.64 52.32
N THR A 346 27.20 -16.36 52.33
CA THR A 346 26.09 -15.82 51.55
C THR A 346 26.64 -14.67 50.71
N ASN A 347 26.33 -14.70 49.41
CA ASN A 347 26.90 -13.76 48.45
C ASN A 347 28.43 -13.64 48.53
N ASN A 348 29.12 -14.77 48.59
CA ASN A 348 30.57 -14.86 48.69
C ASN A 348 31.21 -14.18 49.93
N THR A 349 30.39 -13.68 50.85
CA THR A 349 30.81 -13.13 52.14
C THR A 349 30.62 -14.22 53.19
N GLU A 350 31.64 -14.44 54.00
CA GLU A 350 31.56 -15.38 55.10
C GLU A 350 30.60 -14.85 56.17
N VAL A 351 29.59 -15.65 56.48
CA VAL A 351 28.59 -15.34 57.51
C VAL A 351 28.65 -16.30 58.67
N GLY A 352 29.23 -17.48 58.47
CA GLY A 352 29.65 -18.31 59.57
C GLY A 352 30.75 -19.27 59.18
N ARG A 353 31.46 -19.78 60.17
CA ARG A 353 32.51 -20.76 59.96
C ARG A 353 32.61 -21.71 61.14
N PHE A 354 32.90 -22.97 60.83
CA PHE A 354 33.41 -23.91 61.82
C PHE A 354 34.93 -23.96 61.68
N LEU A 355 35.64 -23.53 62.72
CA LEU A 355 37.09 -23.75 62.80
C LEU A 355 37.39 -25.24 62.92
N SER A 356 38.54 -25.67 62.42
CA SER A 356 39.01 -27.07 62.56
C SER A 356 39.11 -27.57 64.02
N ASN A 357 39.12 -26.67 65.02
CA ASN A 357 39.06 -26.99 66.46
C ASN A 357 37.64 -27.13 67.03
N GLY A 358 36.61 -26.96 66.19
CA GLY A 358 35.20 -27.15 66.54
C GLY A 358 34.47 -25.93 67.13
N ASN A 359 35.01 -24.71 67.02
CA ASN A 359 34.30 -23.48 67.38
C ASN A 359 33.47 -22.95 66.19
N PHE A 360 32.23 -22.52 66.44
CA PHE A 360 31.35 -21.95 65.42
C PHE A 360 31.24 -20.43 65.57
N GLY A 361 31.66 -19.69 64.55
CA GLY A 361 31.51 -18.24 64.47
C GLY A 361 30.36 -17.86 63.53
N ILE A 362 29.56 -16.87 63.89
CA ILE A 362 28.56 -16.22 63.03
C ILE A 362 28.88 -14.72 63.00
N GLY A 363 29.18 -14.18 61.82
CA GLY A 363 29.63 -12.78 61.66
C GLY A 363 31.04 -12.50 62.21
N THR A 364 31.76 -13.52 62.68
CA THR A 364 33.15 -13.44 63.14
C THR A 364 33.97 -14.59 62.56
N ASN A 365 35.19 -14.30 62.14
CA ASN A 365 36.14 -15.28 61.61
C ASN A 365 37.11 -15.82 62.67
N ASN A 366 37.07 -15.30 63.89
CA ASN A 366 37.91 -15.71 65.02
C ASN A 366 37.05 -16.04 66.26
N PRO A 367 36.14 -17.04 66.18
CA PRO A 367 35.31 -17.39 67.32
C PRO A 367 36.16 -17.90 68.49
N THR A 368 36.13 -17.18 69.60
CA THR A 368 36.88 -17.54 70.82
C THR A 368 36.11 -18.52 71.71
N GLN A 369 34.82 -18.71 71.41
CA GLN A 369 33.89 -19.57 72.13
C GLN A 369 33.26 -20.62 71.21
N LYS A 370 32.55 -21.60 71.79
CA LYS A 370 31.87 -22.64 71.03
C LYS A 370 30.80 -22.09 70.07
N LEU A 371 30.13 -20.99 70.45
CA LEU A 371 29.31 -20.15 69.59
C LEU A 371 29.67 -18.69 69.84
N ASP A 372 30.17 -18.00 68.81
CA ASP A 372 30.53 -16.58 68.87
C ASP A 372 29.77 -15.84 67.77
N VAL A 373 28.91 -14.89 68.14
CA VAL A 373 28.07 -14.15 67.19
C VAL A 373 28.42 -12.67 67.26
N ASN A 374 29.09 -12.18 66.23
CA ASN A 374 29.32 -10.75 66.05
C ASN A 374 28.13 -10.16 65.28
N GLY A 375 27.05 -9.91 66.01
CA GLY A 375 25.78 -9.44 65.47
C GLY A 375 24.62 -9.61 66.45
N THR A 376 23.40 -9.40 65.95
CA THR A 376 22.17 -9.58 66.76
C THR A 376 21.70 -11.04 66.72
N ILE A 377 21.44 -11.63 67.88
CA ILE A 377 20.84 -12.97 67.99
C ILE A 377 19.33 -12.80 68.19
N VAL A 378 18.52 -13.41 67.32
CA VAL A 378 17.06 -13.47 67.46
C VAL A 378 16.66 -14.92 67.76
N ALA A 379 16.10 -15.16 68.95
CA ALA A 379 15.56 -16.48 69.33
C ALA A 379 14.03 -16.45 69.16
N SER A 380 13.50 -17.22 68.20
CA SER A 380 12.11 -17.15 67.73
C SER A 380 11.23 -18.35 68.13
N GLY A 381 11.66 -19.16 69.10
CA GLY A 381 10.78 -20.16 69.73
C GLY A 381 9.69 -19.47 70.56
N THR A 382 8.44 -19.89 70.43
CA THR A 382 7.27 -19.35 71.16
C THR A 382 7.28 -19.63 72.66
N THR A 383 8.29 -20.35 73.15
CA THR A 383 8.64 -20.43 74.56
C THR A 383 9.83 -19.52 74.80
N TYR A 384 9.60 -18.47 75.61
CA TYR A 384 10.59 -17.52 76.09
C TYR A 384 11.99 -18.14 76.13
N PRO A 385 13.01 -17.60 75.43
CA PRO A 385 14.35 -18.10 75.61
C PRO A 385 14.65 -18.01 77.11
N ASN A 386 14.79 -19.17 77.76
CA ASN A 386 15.31 -19.23 79.11
C ASN A 386 16.79 -18.90 78.95
N PHE A 387 17.10 -17.61 78.90
CA PHE A 387 18.45 -17.14 79.12
C PHE A 387 18.79 -17.67 80.51
N ALA A 388 19.56 -18.75 80.58
CA ALA A 388 19.91 -19.38 81.84
C ALA A 388 20.72 -18.38 82.66
N TYR A 389 20.04 -17.63 83.53
CA TYR A 389 20.65 -16.70 84.45
C TYR A 389 21.31 -17.54 85.55
N ASN A 390 22.64 -17.63 85.54
CA ASN A 390 23.31 -17.85 86.82
C ASN A 390 23.18 -16.55 87.64
N SER A 391 23.30 -16.66 88.96
CA SER A 391 22.88 -15.68 89.97
C SER A 391 23.59 -14.31 89.92
N ALA A 392 24.29 -13.95 88.84
CA ALA A 392 25.20 -12.82 88.82
C ALA A 392 25.18 -11.86 87.61
N ASN A 393 24.33 -11.97 86.57
CA ASN A 393 24.36 -10.96 85.48
C ASN A 393 23.01 -10.63 84.81
N ARG A 394 22.71 -9.32 84.73
CA ARG A 394 21.58 -8.69 84.03
C ARG A 394 21.98 -8.30 82.59
N ILE A 395 21.00 -8.12 81.70
CA ILE A 395 21.17 -7.44 80.40
C ILE A 395 21.22 -5.93 80.68
N ALA A 396 22.40 -5.32 80.58
CA ALA A 396 22.58 -3.89 80.74
C ALA A 396 22.69 -3.23 79.35
N PHE A 397 21.77 -2.31 79.05
CA PHE A 397 21.99 -1.31 78.01
C PHE A 397 22.74 -0.14 78.64
N GLY A 398 24.07 -0.15 78.55
CA GLY A 398 24.87 1.08 78.40
C GLY A 398 24.95 2.14 79.51
N GLU A 399 24.43 1.95 80.73
CA GLU A 399 24.57 2.96 81.80
C GLU A 399 25.57 2.50 82.88
N THR A 400 26.68 3.22 83.07
CA THR A 400 27.76 2.80 83.98
C THR A 400 27.49 3.11 85.46
N LEU A 401 26.54 3.99 85.84
CA LEU A 401 26.21 4.29 87.25
C LEU A 401 24.76 4.81 87.39
N VAL A 402 23.85 4.05 87.99
CA VAL A 402 22.50 4.55 88.39
C VAL A 402 22.35 4.46 89.92
N PRO A 403 22.07 5.58 90.64
CA PRO A 403 21.87 5.60 92.08
C PRO A 403 20.57 4.89 92.56
N PRO A 404 20.47 4.45 93.84
CA PRO A 404 19.46 3.48 94.30
C PRO A 404 17.99 3.94 94.41
N ASN A 405 17.62 5.17 94.05
CA ASN A 405 16.32 5.74 94.40
C ASN A 405 15.50 6.39 93.26
N GLU A 406 15.84 6.14 91.99
CA GLU A 406 14.95 6.47 90.88
C GLU A 406 14.15 5.22 90.45
N THR A 407 12.84 5.21 90.73
CA THR A 407 11.90 4.21 90.19
C THR A 407 11.47 4.60 88.76
N GLY A 408 12.43 4.96 87.92
CA GLY A 408 12.25 5.11 86.48
C GLY A 408 12.37 3.74 85.83
N SER A 409 11.35 2.90 86.02
CA SER A 409 11.32 1.58 85.41
C SER A 409 10.89 1.71 83.95
N VAL A 410 11.76 1.35 83.01
CA VAL A 410 11.31 0.87 81.70
C VAL A 410 10.72 -0.52 81.94
N VAL A 411 9.48 -0.56 82.42
CA VAL A 411 8.72 -1.81 82.49
C VAL A 411 8.31 -2.15 81.08
N GLN A 412 9.03 -3.09 80.46
CA GLN A 412 8.48 -3.86 79.36
C GLN A 412 7.41 -4.78 79.94
N TYR A 413 6.14 -4.37 79.86
CA TYR A 413 5.03 -5.28 80.13
C TYR A 413 4.95 -6.29 78.99
N GLY A 414 5.57 -7.44 79.19
CA GLY A 414 5.10 -8.67 78.57
C GLY A 414 3.83 -9.09 79.29
N SER A 415 2.66 -8.87 78.68
CA SER A 415 1.43 -9.53 79.11
C SER A 415 0.77 -10.16 77.90
N GLY A 416 0.68 -11.49 77.93
CA GLY A 416 0.18 -12.31 76.84
C GLY A 416 -1.27 -11.97 76.45
N SER A 417 -1.44 -11.38 75.28
CA SER A 417 -2.58 -11.56 74.37
C SER A 417 -2.28 -10.84 73.06
N SER A 418 -2.83 -11.34 71.95
CA SER A 418 -2.26 -11.35 70.61
C SER A 418 -2.24 -10.05 69.78
N SER A 419 -2.00 -8.84 70.31
CA SER A 419 -1.79 -7.65 69.45
C SER A 419 -1.08 -6.46 70.15
N ARG A 420 -0.10 -5.85 69.44
CA ARG A 420 0.50 -4.50 69.58
C ARG A 420 1.91 -4.38 70.22
N ASN A 421 2.77 -3.61 69.54
CA ASN A 421 4.18 -3.34 69.86
C ASN A 421 4.41 -1.94 70.47
N MET A 422 5.36 -1.89 71.40
CA MET A 422 6.19 -0.77 71.89
C MET A 422 5.50 0.56 72.22
N LEU A 423 5.31 0.79 73.52
CA LEU A 423 4.82 2.03 74.10
C LEU A 423 5.99 2.81 74.72
N PHE A 424 6.40 3.93 74.11
CA PHE A 424 7.05 5.01 74.88
C PHE A 424 5.94 5.86 75.50
N ALA A 425 5.44 5.44 76.67
CA ALA A 425 4.56 6.27 77.47
C ALA A 425 5.39 7.13 78.43
N PHE A 426 5.25 8.45 78.33
CA PHE A 426 5.56 9.34 79.45
C PHE A 426 4.30 9.44 80.30
N THR A 427 4.10 8.52 81.22
CA THR A 427 3.00 8.63 82.18
C THR A 427 3.37 9.57 83.31
N LYS A 428 2.51 10.56 83.56
CA LYS A 428 2.35 11.19 84.87
C LYS A 428 0.98 10.78 85.38
N THR A 429 0.90 10.29 86.62
CA THR A 429 -0.35 9.85 87.24
C THR A 429 -1.39 10.98 87.20
N GLY A 430 -2.55 10.72 86.59
CA GLY A 430 -3.69 11.66 86.54
C GLY A 430 -3.84 12.50 85.26
N VAL A 431 -3.08 12.24 84.18
CA VAL A 431 -3.24 12.95 82.89
C VAL A 431 -3.28 11.96 81.72
N ASN A 432 -4.14 12.24 80.73
CA ASN A 432 -4.34 11.45 79.51
C ASN A 432 -3.03 11.23 78.73
N THR A 433 -2.81 10.01 78.27
CA THR A 433 -1.62 9.58 77.54
C THR A 433 -1.76 9.85 76.05
N SER A 434 -0.82 10.62 75.48
CA SER A 434 -0.59 10.63 74.04
C SER A 434 0.24 9.41 73.67
N PHE A 435 -0.26 8.59 72.74
CA PHE A 435 0.40 7.36 72.33
C PHE A 435 1.09 7.54 70.98
N PHE A 436 2.39 7.22 70.91
CA PHE A 436 3.05 6.80 69.67
C PHE A 436 3.07 5.28 69.68
N GLY A 437 2.10 4.67 69.00
CA GLY A 437 1.92 3.22 69.02
C GLY A 437 1.90 2.65 67.60
N ASN A 438 2.25 1.37 67.48
CA ASN A 438 2.06 0.61 66.25
C ASN A 438 1.24 -0.64 66.58
N ASP A 439 0.11 -0.80 65.89
CA ASP A 439 -0.80 -1.93 66.10
C ASP A 439 -0.54 -3.12 65.18
N GLY A 440 0.60 -3.13 64.50
CA GLY A 440 1.00 -4.15 63.55
C GLY A 440 0.87 -3.70 62.09
N GLY A 441 0.45 -2.46 61.80
CA GLY A 441 0.33 -1.99 60.41
C GLY A 441 0.53 -0.49 60.17
N GLN A 442 0.36 0.36 61.18
CA GLN A 442 0.50 1.82 61.01
C GLN A 442 1.14 2.46 62.25
N THR A 443 1.96 3.50 62.04
CA THR A 443 2.35 4.39 63.13
C THR A 443 1.14 5.27 63.46
N MET A 444 0.59 5.12 64.65
CA MET A 444 -0.60 5.83 65.09
C MET A 444 -0.23 6.98 66.03
N ILE A 445 -0.79 8.17 65.76
CA ILE A 445 -0.85 9.30 66.69
C ILE A 445 -2.32 9.43 67.08
N GLY A 446 -2.64 9.27 68.37
CA GLY A 446 -4.02 9.30 68.87
C GLY A 446 -4.14 9.98 70.23
N SER A 447 -5.30 10.61 70.46
CA SER A 447 -5.75 11.09 71.76
C SER A 447 -6.77 10.11 72.35
N GLU A 448 -6.69 9.87 73.65
CA GLU A 448 -7.69 9.07 74.36
C GLU A 448 -8.92 9.95 74.73
N GLY A 449 -10.11 9.58 74.23
CA GLY A 449 -11.39 10.24 74.50
C GLY A 449 -12.08 10.92 73.29
N THR A 450 -13.40 10.83 73.21
CA THR A 450 -14.23 11.32 72.07
C THR A 450 -14.34 12.85 71.97
N ALA A 451 -13.86 13.60 72.97
CA ALA A 451 -14.06 15.04 73.07
C ALA A 451 -12.84 15.88 72.66
N ASN A 452 -11.66 15.28 72.48
CA ASN A 452 -10.39 16.01 72.38
C ASN A 452 -9.68 15.80 71.04
N PRO A 453 -9.46 16.87 70.25
CA PRO A 453 -8.83 16.78 68.93
C PRO A 453 -7.35 16.37 69.00
N ILE A 454 -6.82 15.84 67.90
CA ILE A 454 -5.38 15.71 67.71
C ILE A 454 -4.86 17.06 67.19
N THR A 455 -4.07 17.78 67.99
CA THR A 455 -3.59 19.13 67.65
C THR A 455 -2.08 19.16 67.41
N PHE A 456 -1.65 19.89 66.38
CA PHE A 456 -0.26 20.25 66.12
C PHE A 456 -0.07 21.73 66.42
N ARG A 457 0.84 22.02 67.36
CA ARG A 457 1.04 23.36 67.95
C ARG A 457 2.48 23.84 67.75
N THR A 458 2.68 25.14 67.62
CA THR A 458 4.00 25.78 67.58
C THR A 458 4.16 26.80 68.72
N GLY A 459 5.40 27.12 69.11
CA GLY A 459 5.69 28.06 70.19
C GLY A 459 5.49 27.50 71.60
N LEU A 460 5.66 26.19 71.79
CA LEU A 460 5.58 25.56 73.11
C LEU A 460 6.64 26.13 74.05
N THR A 461 6.23 26.58 75.23
CA THR A 461 7.17 27.02 76.29
C THR A 461 7.18 25.97 77.38
N TYR A 462 8.37 25.62 77.87
CA TYR A 462 8.52 24.68 78.98
C TYR A 462 7.73 25.17 80.19
N SER A 463 6.81 24.34 80.67
CA SER A 463 6.01 24.59 81.87
C SER A 463 6.04 23.34 82.73
N SER A 464 6.32 23.52 84.02
CA SER A 464 6.31 22.44 85.01
C SER A 464 4.91 21.85 85.26
N THR A 465 3.86 22.46 84.72
CA THR A 465 2.47 22.02 84.89
C THR A 465 1.87 21.42 83.62
N ASN A 466 2.17 21.94 82.42
CA ASN A 466 1.68 21.37 81.17
C ASN A 466 2.50 21.85 79.96
N ILE A 467 3.36 20.98 79.43
CA ILE A 467 4.19 21.26 78.25
C ILE A 467 3.33 21.28 76.97
N MET A 468 2.20 20.57 76.95
CA MET A 468 1.37 20.36 75.75
C MET A 468 0.17 21.32 75.61
N GLY A 469 -0.08 22.19 76.61
CA GLY A 469 -1.21 23.13 76.61
C GLY A 469 -0.88 24.55 76.14
N THR A 470 0.40 24.89 75.93
CA THR A 470 0.84 26.24 75.52
C THR A 470 0.97 26.34 73.98
N GLY A 471 1.17 27.54 73.43
CA GLY A 471 1.41 27.76 72.00
C GLY A 471 0.17 27.87 71.10
N THR A 472 0.41 28.15 69.81
CA THR A 472 -0.63 28.36 68.79
C THR A 472 -1.00 27.04 68.11
N GLU A 473 -2.29 26.74 67.95
CA GLU A 473 -2.79 25.59 67.18
C GLU A 473 -2.75 25.89 65.68
N ASN A 474 -1.91 25.17 64.94
CA ASN A 474 -1.73 25.37 63.50
C ASN A 474 -2.55 24.37 62.67
N MET A 475 -2.72 23.14 63.19
CA MET A 475 -3.47 22.08 62.53
C MET A 475 -4.17 21.20 63.57
N ARG A 476 -5.37 20.71 63.23
CA ARG A 476 -6.11 19.76 64.05
C ARG A 476 -6.77 18.67 63.23
N ILE A 477 -7.00 17.52 63.86
CA ILE A 477 -8.05 16.57 63.47
C ILE A 477 -9.13 16.68 64.55
N ASP A 478 -10.31 17.12 64.16
CA ASP A 478 -11.43 17.28 65.08
C ASP A 478 -11.95 15.91 65.56
N ALA A 479 -12.09 15.74 66.88
CA ALA A 479 -12.47 14.44 67.46
C ALA A 479 -13.93 14.05 67.20
N ALA A 480 -14.83 15.01 67.02
CA ALA A 480 -16.25 14.75 66.80
C ALA A 480 -16.55 14.46 65.32
N THR A 481 -15.87 15.14 64.40
CA THR A 481 -16.16 15.09 62.96
C THR A 481 -15.11 14.35 62.13
N GLY A 482 -13.90 14.17 62.65
CA GLY A 482 -12.76 13.63 61.89
C GLY A 482 -12.23 14.59 60.82
N ASN A 483 -12.72 15.83 60.78
CA ASN A 483 -12.31 16.82 59.80
C ASN A 483 -10.93 17.39 60.15
N VAL A 484 -10.10 17.61 59.12
CA VAL A 484 -8.79 18.25 59.25
C VAL A 484 -8.95 19.76 59.10
N GLY A 485 -8.58 20.51 60.15
CA GLY A 485 -8.54 21.98 60.12
C GLY A 485 -7.11 22.49 60.07
N ILE A 486 -6.82 23.43 59.18
CA ILE A 486 -5.54 24.18 59.16
C ILE A 486 -5.90 25.67 59.29
N GLY A 487 -5.44 26.33 60.35
CA GLY A 487 -5.79 27.72 60.66
C GLY A 487 -7.23 27.96 61.16
N THR A 488 -8.01 26.91 61.42
CA THR A 488 -9.34 26.98 62.06
C THR A 488 -9.51 25.88 63.09
N SER A 489 -10.14 26.22 64.21
CA SER A 489 -10.52 25.25 65.25
C SER A 489 -11.86 24.53 64.96
N ASN A 490 -12.63 25.01 63.98
CA ASN A 490 -13.97 24.50 63.64
C ASN A 490 -14.06 24.13 62.14
N PRO A 491 -13.45 23.02 61.69
CA PRO A 491 -13.48 22.62 60.30
C PRO A 491 -14.87 22.13 59.86
N THR A 492 -15.46 22.74 58.82
CA THR A 492 -16.81 22.42 58.29
C THR A 492 -16.80 21.42 57.12
N ALA A 493 -15.60 21.06 56.62
CA ALA A 493 -15.39 20.08 55.57
C ALA A 493 -14.21 19.16 55.94
N ARG A 494 -14.09 18.00 55.27
CA ARG A 494 -13.04 16.99 55.58
C ARG A 494 -11.62 17.57 55.61
N LEU A 495 -11.35 18.56 54.79
CA LEU A 495 -10.18 19.44 54.89
C LEU A 495 -10.68 20.89 54.78
N HIS A 496 -10.57 21.66 55.88
CA HIS A 496 -10.89 23.08 55.92
C HIS A 496 -9.62 23.88 56.21
N ILE A 497 -9.15 24.64 55.22
CA ILE A 497 -8.00 25.54 55.37
C ILE A 497 -8.52 26.97 55.47
N ASN A 498 -8.38 27.56 56.65
CA ASN A 498 -8.76 28.95 56.92
C ASN A 498 -7.49 29.77 57.13
N GLY A 499 -6.93 30.28 56.03
CA GLY A 499 -5.80 31.20 56.03
C GLY A 499 -6.20 32.50 55.34
N GLY A 500 -5.45 33.59 55.56
CA GLY A 500 -5.66 34.87 54.89
C GLY A 500 -5.39 34.81 53.37
N THR A 501 -4.58 35.72 52.83
CA THR A 501 -4.25 35.70 51.39
C THR A 501 -3.48 34.42 51.02
N ASN A 502 -4.00 33.64 50.07
CA ASN A 502 -3.45 32.38 49.53
C ASN A 502 -3.49 31.17 50.49
N PRO A 503 -4.69 30.69 50.90
CA PRO A 503 -4.81 29.61 51.89
C PRO A 503 -4.32 28.24 51.40
N LEU A 504 -4.21 28.01 50.09
CA LEU A 504 -3.78 26.73 49.51
C LEU A 504 -2.82 26.96 48.34
N LYS A 505 -1.58 26.49 48.49
CA LYS A 505 -0.59 26.40 47.42
C LYS A 505 -0.25 24.93 47.19
N ILE A 506 -0.55 24.41 46.00
CA ILE A 506 -0.15 23.06 45.58
C ILE A 506 0.98 23.21 44.56
N ASN A 507 2.21 22.93 44.98
CA ASN A 507 3.35 22.89 44.08
C ASN A 507 3.42 21.53 43.38
N ASN A 508 3.93 21.50 42.14
CA ASN A 508 4.08 20.27 41.36
C ASN A 508 2.76 19.52 41.19
N VAL A 509 1.65 20.25 40.96
CA VAL A 509 0.46 19.62 40.38
C VAL A 509 0.95 19.00 39.07
N ALA A 510 0.97 17.68 39.01
CA ALA A 510 1.56 16.97 37.88
C ALA A 510 0.87 17.42 36.59
N ASP A 511 1.66 17.81 35.61
CA ASP A 511 1.18 18.00 34.24
C ASP A 511 0.46 16.72 33.84
N GLY A 512 -0.76 16.85 33.32
CA GLY A 512 -1.45 15.71 32.75
C GLY A 512 -0.57 15.10 31.65
N THR A 513 -0.34 13.80 31.67
CA THR A 513 0.47 13.07 30.68
C THR A 513 -0.13 13.04 29.26
N ASN A 514 -1.15 13.86 29.02
CA ASN A 514 -1.84 14.00 27.75
C ASN A 514 -1.75 15.46 27.30
N THR A 515 -0.92 15.73 26.29
CA THR A 515 -0.71 17.05 25.67
C THR A 515 -1.93 17.60 24.90
N THR A 516 -3.12 17.04 25.12
CA THR A 516 -4.41 17.56 24.64
C THR A 516 -5.46 17.77 25.74
N ALA A 517 -5.08 17.67 27.01
CA ALA A 517 -5.99 17.90 28.13
C ALA A 517 -5.29 18.55 29.32
N ASP A 518 -5.05 19.86 29.23
CA ASP A 518 -5.04 20.69 30.43
C ASP A 518 -6.38 20.45 31.15
N SER A 519 -6.30 20.05 32.42
CA SER A 519 -7.50 19.86 33.24
C SER A 519 -7.70 21.11 34.07
N LEU A 520 -8.79 21.83 33.81
CA LEU A 520 -9.18 22.97 34.65
C LEU A 520 -9.69 22.43 35.99
N LEU A 521 -9.02 22.80 37.09
CA LEU A 521 -9.59 22.63 38.43
C LEU A 521 -10.68 23.69 38.59
N THR A 522 -11.95 23.28 38.55
CA THR A 522 -13.07 24.19 38.83
C THR A 522 -13.45 24.11 40.30
N ILE A 523 -13.78 25.26 40.89
CA ILE A 523 -14.34 25.35 42.25
C ILE A 523 -15.81 25.73 42.11
N THR A 524 -16.71 24.80 42.45
CA THR A 524 -18.15 25.10 42.60
C THR A 524 -18.54 24.83 44.05
N ASN A 525 -19.05 25.84 44.75
CA ASN A 525 -19.45 25.75 46.17
C ASN A 525 -18.36 25.14 47.08
N GLY A 526 -17.08 25.52 46.86
CA GLY A 526 -15.96 25.05 47.68
C GLY A 526 -15.47 23.63 47.39
N LEU A 527 -15.99 22.96 46.36
CA LEU A 527 -15.54 21.63 45.92
C LEU A 527 -14.69 21.73 44.65
N VAL A 528 -13.46 21.22 44.71
CA VAL A 528 -12.55 21.11 43.56
C VAL A 528 -12.94 19.90 42.70
N ARG A 529 -13.22 20.11 41.42
CA ARG A 529 -13.55 19.03 40.45
C ARG A 529 -12.59 19.05 39.25
N LYS A 530 -12.31 17.87 38.68
CA LYS A 530 -11.50 17.70 37.46
C LYS A 530 -12.42 17.43 36.26
N LEU A 531 -12.40 18.29 35.25
CA LEU A 531 -13.15 18.11 33.99
C LEU A 531 -12.18 18.16 32.78
N PRO A 532 -12.35 17.30 31.75
CA PRO A 532 -11.58 17.37 30.50
C PRO A 532 -11.75 18.72 29.75
N LEU A 533 -10.77 19.15 28.96
CA LEU A 533 -10.93 20.31 28.07
C LEU A 533 -11.99 20.06 26.97
N SER A 534 -12.20 18.79 26.58
CA SER A 534 -13.29 18.37 25.67
C SER A 534 -14.69 18.58 26.24
N THR A 535 -14.83 18.82 27.55
CA THR A 535 -16.10 19.27 28.14
C THR A 535 -16.40 20.74 27.81
N PHE A 536 -15.42 21.50 27.31
CA PHE A 536 -15.53 22.91 26.93
C PHE A 536 -15.41 23.18 25.43
N ALA A 537 -14.94 22.22 24.63
CA ALA A 537 -15.19 22.24 23.19
C ALA A 537 -16.60 21.67 22.99
N PRO A 538 -17.65 22.51 22.80
CA PRO A 538 -18.98 21.96 22.57
C PRO A 538 -18.88 21.03 21.37
N THR A 539 -19.55 19.89 21.45
CA THR A 539 -19.66 18.81 20.46
C THR A 539 -20.27 19.24 19.10
N GLY A 540 -20.18 20.52 18.76
CA GLY A 540 -20.66 21.16 17.53
C GLY A 540 -19.77 22.31 17.03
N SER A 541 -18.51 22.43 17.47
CA SER A 541 -17.59 23.45 16.92
C SER A 541 -17.08 23.04 15.53
N TRP A 542 -16.95 24.01 14.61
CA TRP A 542 -16.38 23.75 13.27
C TRP A 542 -14.85 23.92 13.27
N SER A 543 -14.11 22.89 12.88
CA SER A 543 -12.65 22.94 12.79
C SER A 543 -12.17 23.80 11.62
N THR A 544 -11.05 24.51 11.79
CA THR A 544 -10.37 25.27 10.71
C THR A 544 -9.74 24.35 9.66
N THR A 545 -9.55 23.06 9.96
CA THR A 545 -9.09 22.03 9.03
C THR A 545 -10.23 21.15 8.50
N GLY A 546 -11.48 21.46 8.87
CA GLY A 546 -12.66 20.70 8.50
C GLY A 546 -13.04 19.58 9.48
N ASN A 547 -14.27 19.11 9.37
CA ASN A 547 -14.87 18.08 10.21
C ASN A 547 -15.08 16.80 9.39
N VAL A 548 -14.70 15.63 9.91
CA VAL A 548 -14.98 14.32 9.29
C VAL A 548 -16.31 13.77 9.81
N GLY A 549 -17.10 13.09 8.96
CA GLY A 549 -18.30 12.35 9.39
C GLY A 549 -19.54 13.21 9.66
N THR A 550 -19.64 14.40 9.05
CA THR A 550 -20.80 15.30 9.21
C THR A 550 -22.09 14.68 8.69
N THR A 551 -23.18 14.82 9.45
CA THR A 551 -24.56 14.49 9.03
C THR A 551 -25.31 15.78 8.68
N ALA A 552 -25.83 15.88 7.45
CA ALA A 552 -26.37 17.13 6.90
C ALA A 552 -27.49 17.78 7.73
N GLY A 553 -28.30 17.00 8.46
CA GLY A 553 -29.39 17.54 9.30
C GLY A 553 -28.97 18.03 10.68
N THR A 554 -27.75 17.73 11.12
CA THR A 554 -27.28 18.01 12.50
C THR A 554 -25.96 18.77 12.55
N ASN A 555 -25.12 18.66 11.52
CA ASN A 555 -23.81 19.30 11.47
C ASN A 555 -23.76 20.27 10.30
N PHE A 556 -23.69 21.55 10.58
CA PHE A 556 -23.56 22.58 9.56
C PHE A 556 -22.82 23.81 10.09
N ILE A 557 -22.27 24.60 9.18
CA ILE A 557 -21.84 25.97 9.45
C ILE A 557 -23.04 26.86 9.10
N GLY A 558 -23.55 27.61 10.07
CA GLY A 558 -24.69 28.48 9.85
C GLY A 558 -25.39 28.83 11.16
N THR A 559 -26.60 29.36 11.01
CA THR A 559 -27.48 29.74 12.10
C THR A 559 -28.66 28.76 12.16
N THR A 560 -29.16 28.45 13.36
CA THR A 560 -30.38 27.66 13.57
C THR A 560 -31.63 28.53 13.65
N ASP A 561 -31.46 29.85 13.72
CA ASP A 561 -32.52 30.85 13.81
C ASP A 561 -32.61 31.66 12.51
N ALA A 562 -33.54 32.62 12.46
CA ALA A 562 -33.76 33.48 11.30
C ALA A 562 -32.73 34.62 11.19
N ASN A 563 -31.54 34.48 11.80
CA ASN A 563 -30.42 35.38 11.58
C ASN A 563 -29.57 34.93 10.40
N ASP A 564 -28.88 35.87 9.78
CA ASP A 564 -28.09 35.60 8.60
C ASP A 564 -26.74 34.96 8.96
N PHE A 565 -26.26 34.10 8.07
CA PHE A 565 -24.90 33.59 8.15
C PHE A 565 -23.95 34.54 7.42
N VAL A 566 -23.06 35.21 8.17
CA VAL A 566 -22.18 36.26 7.65
C VAL A 566 -20.71 35.84 7.64
N ILE A 567 -20.04 36.05 6.51
CA ILE A 567 -18.60 35.84 6.32
C ILE A 567 -17.90 37.20 6.29
N LYS A 568 -16.89 37.38 7.16
CA LYS A 568 -16.16 38.65 7.31
C LYS A 568 -14.66 38.48 7.10
N THR A 569 -14.01 39.55 6.64
CA THR A 569 -12.55 39.71 6.66
C THR A 569 -12.22 41.07 7.25
N ALA A 570 -11.31 41.13 8.23
CA ALA A 570 -10.99 42.36 8.96
C ALA A 570 -12.24 43.11 9.47
N ASN A 571 -13.17 42.37 10.08
CA ASN A 571 -14.48 42.85 10.56
C ASN A 571 -15.42 43.44 9.49
N THR A 572 -15.08 43.36 8.21
CA THR A 572 -15.93 43.80 7.12
C THR A 572 -16.67 42.61 6.52
N GLU A 573 -17.97 42.75 6.32
CA GLU A 573 -18.79 41.74 5.63
C GLU A 573 -18.35 41.58 4.17
N ARG A 574 -18.25 40.32 3.75
CA ARG A 574 -17.83 39.93 2.39
C ARG A 574 -18.87 39.08 1.70
N ALA A 575 -19.55 38.23 2.46
CA ALA A 575 -20.69 37.47 1.98
C ALA A 575 -21.70 37.23 3.10
N ARG A 576 -22.96 37.07 2.72
CA ARG A 576 -24.03 36.63 3.62
C ARG A 576 -24.94 35.64 2.95
N ILE A 577 -25.44 34.67 3.71
CA ILE A 577 -26.65 33.94 3.38
C ILE A 577 -27.74 34.48 4.30
N ASN A 578 -28.73 35.16 3.72
CA ASN A 578 -29.81 35.71 4.51
C ASN A 578 -30.79 34.61 4.98
N SER A 579 -31.64 34.92 5.95
CA SER A 579 -32.63 33.96 6.47
C SER A 579 -33.68 33.47 5.48
N THR A 580 -33.80 34.11 4.30
CA THR A 580 -34.66 33.65 3.18
C THR A 580 -33.92 32.76 2.17
N GLY A 581 -32.64 32.46 2.43
CA GLY A 581 -31.78 31.62 1.61
C GLY A 581 -31.15 32.31 0.41
N SER A 582 -31.09 33.64 0.38
CA SER A 582 -30.37 34.39 -0.65
C SER A 582 -28.91 34.61 -0.27
N LEU A 583 -28.00 34.35 -1.21
CA LEU A 583 -26.57 34.59 -1.06
C LEU A 583 -26.19 35.94 -1.67
N GLY A 584 -25.58 36.81 -0.86
CA GLY A 584 -25.02 38.08 -1.27
C GLY A 584 -23.50 38.04 -1.16
N ILE A 585 -22.78 38.48 -2.18
CA ILE A 585 -21.32 38.64 -2.19
C ILE A 585 -21.02 40.10 -2.52
N GLY A 586 -20.25 40.76 -1.66
CA GLY A 586 -19.93 42.19 -1.80
C GLY A 586 -21.06 43.15 -1.38
N THR A 587 -22.27 42.65 -1.13
CA THR A 587 -23.43 43.42 -0.67
C THR A 587 -24.25 42.67 0.38
N SER A 588 -24.96 43.44 1.21
CA SER A 588 -25.96 42.91 2.14
C SER A 588 -27.41 43.28 1.78
N ALA A 589 -27.61 44.13 0.77
CA ALA A 589 -28.91 44.61 0.35
C ALA A 589 -29.47 43.76 -0.80
N PHE A 590 -30.63 43.14 -0.60
CA PHE A 590 -31.39 42.42 -1.62
C PHE A 590 -32.65 43.21 -1.98
N ASN A 591 -33.22 42.97 -3.16
CA ASN A 591 -34.51 43.53 -3.52
C ASN A 591 -35.61 43.01 -2.56
N THR A 592 -36.41 43.92 -2.00
CA THR A 592 -37.42 43.59 -0.98
C THR A 592 -38.68 42.93 -1.55
N THR A 593 -38.96 43.13 -2.85
CA THR A 593 -40.16 42.62 -3.52
C THR A 593 -39.85 41.34 -4.30
N ASN A 594 -38.71 41.31 -4.99
CA ASN A 594 -38.25 40.17 -5.80
C ASN A 594 -36.80 39.83 -5.42
N PRO A 595 -36.56 39.20 -4.25
CA PRO A 595 -35.21 38.98 -3.75
C PRO A 595 -34.40 38.07 -4.67
N GLU A 596 -33.20 38.52 -5.03
CA GLU A 596 -32.23 37.74 -5.78
C GLU A 596 -31.79 36.52 -4.94
N LYS A 597 -31.67 35.34 -5.55
CA LYS A 597 -31.14 34.16 -4.84
C LYS A 597 -29.62 34.15 -4.76
N LEU A 598 -28.96 34.74 -5.75
CA LEU A 598 -27.54 35.05 -5.74
C LEU A 598 -27.39 36.49 -6.25
N LEU A 599 -26.82 37.36 -5.41
CA LEU A 599 -26.47 38.73 -5.78
C LEU A 599 -24.97 38.92 -5.58
N ILE A 600 -24.30 39.36 -6.63
CA ILE A 600 -22.86 39.67 -6.60
C ILE A 600 -22.73 41.15 -6.96
N ASP A 601 -22.26 41.95 -6.02
CA ASP A 601 -22.05 43.38 -6.19
C ASP A 601 -20.55 43.68 -6.11
N ALA A 602 -19.97 44.09 -7.23
CA ALA A 602 -18.56 44.48 -7.31
C ALA A 602 -18.30 45.91 -6.82
N GLY A 603 -19.34 46.65 -6.43
CA GLY A 603 -19.28 48.05 -6.03
C GLY A 603 -18.75 48.96 -7.14
N THR A 604 -17.99 49.99 -6.77
CA THR A 604 -17.35 50.92 -7.72
C THR A 604 -15.99 50.43 -8.23
N SER A 605 -15.68 49.14 -8.09
CA SER A 605 -14.39 48.60 -8.52
C SER A 605 -14.33 48.44 -10.04
N THR A 606 -13.13 48.52 -10.61
CA THR A 606 -12.89 48.26 -12.05
C THR A 606 -12.78 46.77 -12.37
N ASN A 607 -13.17 45.89 -11.44
CA ASN A 607 -12.90 44.46 -11.49
C ASN A 607 -14.11 43.68 -12.04
N THR A 608 -13.83 42.56 -12.68
CA THR A 608 -14.86 41.60 -13.10
C THR A 608 -15.60 41.04 -11.89
N ALA A 609 -16.93 41.19 -11.85
CA ALA A 609 -17.77 40.67 -10.76
C ALA A 609 -17.85 39.14 -10.78
N VAL A 610 -17.93 38.54 -11.98
CA VAL A 610 -18.00 37.09 -12.20
C VAL A 610 -17.13 36.71 -13.40
N ASP A 611 -16.12 35.89 -13.17
CA ASP A 611 -15.25 35.34 -14.21
C ASP A 611 -15.41 33.81 -14.25
N ILE A 612 -15.73 33.25 -15.42
CA ILE A 612 -16.13 31.85 -15.61
C ILE A 612 -15.16 31.20 -16.60
N ASN A 613 -14.15 30.50 -16.09
CA ASN A 613 -13.08 29.88 -16.89
C ASN A 613 -13.06 28.35 -16.75
N GLY A 614 -12.77 27.64 -17.84
CA GLY A 614 -12.60 26.19 -17.87
C GLY A 614 -11.40 25.77 -18.71
N ASN A 615 -10.64 24.77 -18.24
CA ASN A 615 -9.53 24.14 -18.98
C ASN A 615 -9.82 22.64 -19.12
N ILE A 616 -10.79 22.29 -19.96
CA ILE A 616 -11.29 20.94 -20.14
C ILE A 616 -11.35 20.58 -21.63
N ASN A 617 -11.05 19.31 -21.94
CA ASN A 617 -11.17 18.75 -23.30
C ASN A 617 -12.56 18.12 -23.49
N ASP A 618 -13.60 18.89 -23.19
CA ASP A 618 -15.03 18.56 -23.30
C ASP A 618 -15.86 19.86 -23.19
N PHE A 619 -17.19 19.79 -23.09
CA PHE A 619 -18.06 20.96 -23.01
C PHE A 619 -17.93 21.75 -21.70
N PHE A 620 -17.45 22.99 -21.79
CA PHE A 620 -17.60 24.00 -20.74
C PHE A 620 -18.81 24.89 -21.06
N GLN A 621 -19.87 24.83 -20.24
CA GLN A 621 -21.15 25.46 -20.56
C GLN A 621 -21.81 26.10 -19.33
N LEU A 622 -22.44 27.26 -19.55
CA LEU A 622 -23.43 27.83 -18.65
C LEU A 622 -24.82 27.38 -19.12
N ASN A 623 -25.42 26.41 -18.43
CA ASN A 623 -26.78 25.95 -18.72
C ASN A 623 -27.77 26.70 -17.82
N ILE A 624 -28.63 27.51 -18.42
CA ILE A 624 -29.72 28.20 -17.72
C ILE A 624 -31.02 27.59 -18.23
N GLN A 625 -31.91 27.20 -17.32
CA GLN A 625 -33.20 26.62 -17.65
C GLN A 625 -34.25 27.06 -16.65
N ASN A 626 -35.33 27.64 -17.14
CA ASN A 626 -36.58 27.72 -16.42
C ASN A 626 -37.37 26.42 -16.65
N ALA A 627 -37.43 25.55 -15.63
CA ALA A 627 -38.13 24.27 -15.73
C ALA A 627 -39.66 24.41 -15.72
N SER A 628 -40.19 25.61 -15.44
CA SER A 628 -41.62 25.87 -15.43
C SER A 628 -42.20 25.82 -16.85
N ASN A 629 -43.32 25.11 -17.00
CA ASN A 629 -44.18 25.18 -18.18
C ASN A 629 -45.33 26.18 -17.97
N GLY A 630 -45.09 27.25 -17.21
CA GLY A 630 -46.05 28.34 -17.05
C GLY A 630 -46.18 29.19 -18.31
N THR A 631 -47.32 29.86 -18.46
CA THR A 631 -47.62 30.77 -19.58
C THR A 631 -46.81 32.07 -19.58
N ALA A 632 -45.99 32.31 -18.56
CA ALA A 632 -45.06 33.44 -18.48
C ALA A 632 -43.61 32.95 -18.24
N ALA A 633 -43.35 31.66 -18.43
CA ALA A 633 -42.02 31.10 -18.17
C ALA A 633 -41.10 31.31 -19.37
N SER A 634 -40.03 32.06 -19.17
CA SER A 634 -38.92 32.23 -20.11
C SER A 634 -37.59 31.94 -19.40
N THR A 635 -36.55 31.72 -20.19
CA THR A 635 -35.18 31.54 -19.74
C THR A 635 -34.33 32.58 -20.44
N ASP A 636 -33.80 33.53 -19.69
CA ASP A 636 -33.25 34.77 -20.24
C ASP A 636 -31.88 35.11 -19.62
N ILE A 637 -31.06 35.80 -20.39
CA ILE A 637 -29.87 36.54 -19.95
C ILE A 637 -30.12 37.99 -20.36
N ILE A 638 -30.29 38.85 -19.36
CA ILE A 638 -30.64 40.25 -19.56
C ILE A 638 -29.48 41.12 -19.10
N ALA A 639 -29.11 42.11 -19.91
CA ALA A 639 -28.23 43.20 -19.51
C ALA A 639 -28.98 44.53 -19.60
N THR A 640 -28.93 45.31 -18.53
CA THR A 640 -29.59 46.62 -18.43
C THR A 640 -28.55 47.74 -18.47
N ALA A 641 -28.94 48.89 -19.01
CA ALA A 641 -28.15 50.11 -18.83
C ALA A 641 -28.20 50.60 -17.37
N ASN A 642 -27.32 51.53 -16.99
CA ASN A 642 -27.34 52.14 -15.67
C ASN A 642 -28.63 52.94 -15.36
N ASN A 643 -29.39 53.31 -16.40
CA ASN A 643 -30.72 53.90 -16.32
C ASN A 643 -31.84 52.92 -16.76
N GLY A 644 -31.51 51.65 -16.93
CA GLY A 644 -32.42 50.61 -17.40
C GLY A 644 -32.97 49.75 -16.27
N THR A 645 -34.00 48.99 -16.62
CA THR A 645 -34.65 47.96 -15.81
C THR A 645 -34.91 46.73 -16.70
N ASP A 646 -35.37 45.65 -16.12
CA ASP A 646 -35.85 44.45 -16.83
C ASP A 646 -37.06 44.72 -17.76
N ASN A 647 -37.62 45.93 -17.75
CA ASN A 647 -38.73 46.35 -18.60
C ASN A 647 -38.47 47.63 -19.42
N GLY A 648 -37.24 48.16 -19.43
CA GLY A 648 -36.86 49.30 -20.27
C GLY A 648 -35.36 49.58 -20.31
N ALA A 649 -34.81 49.90 -21.49
CA ALA A 649 -33.38 50.08 -21.74
C ALA A 649 -32.52 48.85 -21.39
N TYR A 650 -32.85 47.73 -22.03
CA TYR A 650 -32.16 46.45 -21.86
C TYR A 650 -31.93 45.73 -23.19
N ILE A 651 -31.01 44.78 -23.16
CA ILE A 651 -30.85 43.73 -24.17
C ILE A 651 -31.11 42.39 -23.50
N ASP A 652 -31.86 41.53 -24.18
CA ASP A 652 -32.30 40.24 -23.69
C ASP A 652 -31.96 39.14 -24.70
N MET A 653 -31.36 38.07 -24.19
CA MET A 653 -31.12 36.83 -24.91
C MET A 653 -31.86 35.70 -24.19
N GLY A 654 -32.86 35.12 -24.83
CA GLY A 654 -33.70 34.18 -24.13
C GLY A 654 -34.49 33.22 -24.99
N ILE A 655 -35.27 32.38 -24.32
CA ILE A 655 -36.20 31.43 -24.92
C ILE A 655 -37.44 31.25 -24.06
N ASN A 656 -38.61 31.27 -24.71
CA ASN A 656 -39.89 31.02 -24.05
C ASN A 656 -40.18 29.53 -23.83
N SER A 657 -40.95 29.21 -22.79
CA SER A 657 -41.41 27.85 -22.49
C SER A 657 -42.30 27.23 -23.58
N SER A 658 -42.54 25.93 -23.47
CA SER A 658 -43.33 25.15 -24.42
C SER A 658 -44.83 25.49 -24.45
N THR A 659 -45.33 26.11 -23.39
CA THR A 659 -46.74 26.49 -23.18
C THR A 659 -46.94 28.01 -23.18
N PHE A 660 -45.87 28.78 -23.45
CA PHE A 660 -45.97 30.23 -23.57
C PHE A 660 -47.08 30.58 -24.59
N PRO A 661 -48.03 31.46 -24.24
CA PRO A 661 -49.22 31.66 -25.02
C PRO A 661 -48.85 32.17 -26.40
N THR A 662 -49.26 31.42 -27.42
CA THR A 662 -49.26 31.92 -28.79
C THR A 662 -50.45 32.87 -28.91
N VAL A 663 -50.22 34.15 -28.64
CA VAL A 663 -51.26 35.17 -28.80
C VAL A 663 -51.44 35.42 -30.30
N THR A 664 -52.62 35.09 -30.84
CA THR A 664 -52.94 35.14 -32.28
C THR A 664 -53.42 36.52 -32.76
N THR A 665 -53.38 37.56 -31.91
CA THR A 665 -53.75 38.92 -32.32
C THR A 665 -52.59 39.63 -33.01
N THR A 666 -52.90 40.34 -34.09
CA THR A 666 -52.00 40.80 -35.18
C THR A 666 -50.95 41.86 -34.83
N ASN A 667 -50.48 41.99 -33.58
CA ASN A 667 -49.57 43.09 -33.24
C ASN A 667 -48.64 42.85 -32.04
N GLN A 668 -48.02 41.67 -31.90
CA GLN A 668 -46.95 41.47 -30.92
C GLN A 668 -45.73 40.83 -31.58
N GLY A 669 -44.55 41.35 -31.24
CA GLY A 669 -43.27 41.12 -31.92
C GLY A 669 -42.67 39.72 -31.73
N VAL A 670 -41.43 39.56 -32.19
CA VAL A 670 -40.68 38.29 -32.30
C VAL A 670 -40.57 37.49 -30.98
N THR A 671 -40.92 38.08 -29.83
CA THR A 671 -40.76 37.52 -28.48
C THR A 671 -42.00 36.80 -27.91
N SER A 672 -43.14 36.71 -28.62
CA SER A 672 -44.42 36.28 -28.00
C SER A 672 -44.97 34.92 -28.46
N ARG A 673 -44.12 33.90 -28.63
CA ARG A 673 -44.51 32.55 -29.07
C ARG A 673 -43.84 31.46 -28.22
N SER A 674 -44.44 30.27 -28.12
CA SER A 674 -43.84 29.13 -27.41
C SER A 674 -42.58 28.62 -28.10
N ASN A 675 -41.63 28.10 -27.32
CA ASN A 675 -40.33 27.59 -27.80
C ASN A 675 -39.57 28.57 -28.71
N THR A 676 -39.79 29.88 -28.54
CA THR A 676 -39.19 30.91 -29.40
C THR A 676 -37.98 31.48 -28.71
N ALA A 677 -36.81 31.26 -29.31
CA ALA A 677 -35.55 31.87 -28.88
C ALA A 677 -35.39 33.24 -29.55
N TYR A 678 -34.80 34.20 -28.83
CA TYR A 678 -34.62 35.56 -29.30
C TYR A 678 -33.35 36.19 -28.74
N LEU A 679 -32.84 37.15 -29.50
CA LEU A 679 -31.92 38.19 -29.06
C LEU A 679 -32.61 39.51 -29.41
N TYR A 680 -33.01 40.27 -28.39
CA TYR A 680 -33.92 41.41 -28.53
C TYR A 680 -33.42 42.61 -27.71
N SER A 681 -33.55 43.81 -28.26
CA SER A 681 -33.21 45.06 -27.58
C SER A 681 -34.44 45.92 -27.43
N ASN A 682 -34.68 46.41 -26.22
CA ASN A 682 -35.66 47.44 -25.91
C ASN A 682 -34.91 48.67 -25.35
N ALA A 683 -33.97 49.16 -26.15
CA ALA A 683 -33.10 50.30 -25.87
C ALA A 683 -33.00 51.19 -27.12
N GLY A 684 -31.93 51.99 -27.23
CA GLY A 684 -31.61 52.74 -28.46
C GLY A 684 -31.20 51.84 -29.63
N ASP A 685 -30.19 52.24 -30.40
CA ASP A 685 -29.74 51.47 -31.56
C ASP A 685 -29.30 50.05 -31.17
N PHE A 686 -29.83 49.04 -31.88
CA PHE A 686 -29.42 47.65 -31.70
C PHE A 686 -28.37 47.26 -32.74
N VAL A 687 -27.11 47.21 -32.32
CA VAL A 687 -25.96 46.98 -33.21
C VAL A 687 -25.43 45.55 -33.03
N ILE A 688 -25.44 44.76 -34.11
CA ILE A 688 -24.76 43.45 -34.21
C ILE A 688 -23.68 43.57 -35.29
N GLY A 689 -22.44 43.19 -35.00
CA GLY A 689 -21.34 43.30 -35.97
C GLY A 689 -20.15 42.40 -35.65
N ASN A 690 -19.25 42.27 -36.63
CA ASN A 690 -17.98 41.57 -36.49
C ASN A 690 -16.82 42.57 -36.55
N GLY A 691 -16.13 42.78 -35.43
CA GLY A 691 -15.00 43.71 -35.33
C GLY A 691 -13.66 43.14 -35.82
N THR A 692 -13.61 41.87 -36.23
CA THR A 692 -12.39 41.27 -36.78
C THR A 692 -12.23 41.65 -38.24
N ASN A 693 -11.09 42.25 -38.58
CA ASN A 693 -10.78 42.62 -39.96
C ASN A 693 -11.03 41.47 -40.95
N ASN A 694 -11.70 41.78 -42.05
CA ASN A 694 -11.98 40.88 -43.17
C ASN A 694 -12.87 39.67 -42.82
N LYS A 695 -13.68 39.76 -41.76
CA LYS A 695 -14.64 38.71 -41.41
C LYS A 695 -16.09 39.21 -41.61
N PRO A 696 -16.95 38.42 -42.28
CA PRO A 696 -18.35 38.76 -42.50
C PRO A 696 -19.19 38.65 -41.21
N LEU A 697 -20.38 39.24 -41.23
CA LEU A 697 -21.48 38.91 -40.32
C LEU A 697 -22.37 37.86 -41.01
N ILE A 698 -22.59 36.69 -40.40
CA ILE A 698 -23.30 35.57 -41.03
C ILE A 698 -24.43 35.06 -40.12
N PHE A 699 -25.59 34.78 -40.70
CA PHE A 699 -26.76 34.19 -40.05
C PHE A 699 -27.05 32.80 -40.61
N PHE A 700 -27.31 31.83 -39.72
CA PHE A 700 -27.53 30.42 -40.02
C PHE A 700 -28.95 29.95 -39.62
N THR A 701 -29.44 28.90 -40.26
CA THR A 701 -30.64 28.14 -39.86
C THR A 701 -30.41 26.65 -40.13
N ASN A 702 -31.05 25.72 -39.42
CA ASN A 702 -31.02 24.31 -39.82
C ASN A 702 -32.04 24.04 -40.92
N SER A 703 -31.64 23.39 -42.03
CA SER A 703 -32.56 23.03 -43.12
C SER A 703 -33.41 21.77 -42.86
N GLY A 704 -33.24 21.11 -41.72
CA GLY A 704 -34.18 20.11 -41.20
C GLY A 704 -34.56 18.99 -42.17
N THR A 705 -33.62 18.36 -42.88
CA THR A 705 -33.86 16.98 -43.33
C THR A 705 -33.61 16.05 -42.15
N THR A 706 -34.68 15.44 -41.63
CA THR A 706 -34.61 14.42 -40.57
C THR A 706 -33.59 13.35 -40.92
N GLY A 707 -32.52 13.21 -40.12
CA GLY A 707 -31.58 12.10 -40.20
C GLY A 707 -30.09 12.44 -40.35
N THR A 708 -29.70 13.70 -40.56
CA THR A 708 -28.27 14.09 -40.56
C THR A 708 -27.93 14.94 -39.33
N THR A 709 -27.08 14.41 -38.47
CA THR A 709 -26.58 15.02 -37.21
C THR A 709 -25.53 16.10 -37.44
N THR A 710 -25.72 16.99 -38.41
CA THR A 710 -24.85 18.16 -38.53
C THR A 710 -25.38 19.24 -37.59
N ALA A 711 -24.81 19.32 -36.39
CA ALA A 711 -25.07 20.36 -35.38
C ALA A 711 -24.64 21.78 -35.82
N TYR A 712 -24.21 21.95 -37.07
CA TYR A 712 -23.70 23.20 -37.63
C TYR A 712 -24.69 23.65 -38.72
N GLY A 713 -25.40 24.76 -38.48
CA GLY A 713 -26.49 25.20 -39.35
C GLY A 713 -26.08 25.58 -40.78
N THR A 714 -27.09 25.78 -41.64
CA THR A 714 -26.97 26.25 -43.02
C THR A 714 -26.98 27.78 -43.07
N GLU A 715 -25.97 28.39 -43.69
CA GLU A 715 -25.90 29.85 -43.91
C GLU A 715 -27.10 30.33 -44.74
N ARG A 716 -27.78 31.40 -44.29
CA ARG A 716 -28.95 31.98 -44.98
C ARG A 716 -28.75 33.42 -45.38
N MET A 717 -27.99 34.18 -44.61
CA MET A 717 -27.72 35.58 -44.89
C MET A 717 -26.32 35.94 -44.44
N ARG A 718 -25.62 36.77 -45.22
CA ARG A 718 -24.34 37.36 -44.83
C ARG A 718 -24.23 38.81 -45.22
N ILE A 719 -23.42 39.55 -44.49
CA ILE A 719 -22.89 40.86 -44.88
C ILE A 719 -21.38 40.68 -44.98
N ASP A 720 -20.82 40.83 -46.18
CA ASP A 720 -19.39 40.67 -46.40
C ASP A 720 -18.57 41.88 -45.90
N PRO A 721 -17.23 41.76 -45.80
CA PRO A 721 -16.39 42.86 -45.32
C PRO A 721 -16.39 44.12 -46.19
N THR A 722 -16.95 44.07 -47.41
CA THR A 722 -17.09 45.21 -48.33
C THR A 722 -18.46 45.86 -48.25
N GLY A 723 -19.38 45.30 -47.46
CA GLY A 723 -20.74 45.79 -47.25
C GLY A 723 -21.80 45.16 -48.15
N ASN A 724 -21.45 44.15 -48.96
CA ASN A 724 -22.42 43.46 -49.82
C ASN A 724 -23.26 42.50 -48.98
N VAL A 725 -24.57 42.44 -49.28
CA VAL A 725 -25.54 41.59 -48.58
C VAL A 725 -25.91 40.39 -49.44
N GLY A 726 -25.68 39.19 -48.92
CA GLY A 726 -26.07 37.94 -49.56
C GLY A 726 -27.20 37.25 -48.84
N ILE A 727 -28.22 36.85 -49.58
CA ILE A 727 -29.33 36.03 -49.10
C ILE A 727 -29.33 34.73 -49.90
N GLY A 728 -29.12 33.59 -49.22
CA GLY A 728 -29.00 32.27 -49.86
C GLY A 728 -27.75 32.05 -50.71
N THR A 729 -26.75 32.95 -50.65
CA THR A 729 -25.45 32.84 -51.33
C THR A 729 -24.32 33.19 -50.36
N THR A 730 -23.20 32.46 -50.47
CA THR A 730 -21.97 32.72 -49.67
C THR A 730 -21.04 33.74 -50.34
N ALA A 731 -21.37 34.23 -51.54
CA ALA A 731 -20.60 35.21 -52.32
C ALA A 731 -21.52 36.27 -52.97
N PRO A 732 -22.04 37.24 -52.19
CA PRO A 732 -22.87 38.35 -52.66
C PRO A 732 -22.14 39.50 -53.33
#